data_AF-A0A3G2CEC3-F1
#
_entry.id   AF-A0A3G2CEC3-F1
#
_cell.length_a   1.000
_cell.length_b   1.000
_cell.length_c   1.000
_cell.angle_alpha   90.00
_cell.angle_beta   90.00
_cell.angle_gamma   90.00
#
_symmetry.space_group_name_H-M   'P 1'
#
loop_
_entity.id
_entity.type
_entity.pdbx_description
1 polymer ?
#
loop_
_entity_poly.entity_id
_entity_poly.type
_entity_poly.pdbx_seq_one_letter_code
_entity_poly.pdbx_strand_id
1 'polypeptide(L)'
;MKELAQNSSKTPVLIAGNVKDKNQYSEHHSVMAITVKELATTELPENTMLIIPEAEKLNVPAMYEVLKTANAVNAPTVVIDTHTRRATGFASEVLRGAGAPVLSSSPGMEKSSLTLVQKDTVDDRLQVAARYVSQQKAAGIHVVAQAGNDRTRGQLTREIRNALQENGILGETVATISTLSPVWLDGTNRNLRSTYQTGMVLERYEGKELQETMTITGISDNHNTLRVVNEHGESQGLRLNAIDSQYRLYKQRELEIREGEQLKATGASSQMNAGDNFRVSGVRNGNWLFREKLVLETANGKTIKVRMDQPLKLDYGYTEGLGASRNSDGHVVAVLSSKEVTDTTVNQLRRSGENIIAFTPLDEASITARLEYERTSVSVTQGIKNLSGNDDITLALRELQNNRLAPRERAVRQAIELVQGTNVTFSSLNVVSTALKMDQSLSPLVAQAELLRLENRGEIIALDGNQGRFGDYVQRENWQNEKTILKNILEGKNAVDPLIADARHETEGKGLTDGQQNAAGLILESRDRFVTVQGYAGVGKTTQYRVVAAAVNQVEGLEIRGLAPTHRAVGELQAAGIPAQTIASFLSEQGERQANGQTTDYSRTLFVIDESSMIGNRDLATLTDIIVAGNGRAVMSGDEAQLKPLESGVPFSLTLNRSAADVAIMKEIVRQTPELRPAVEHIIAGQVQEALNVADMVSPSIVPRDKDATVPERSIIDLKDSDKIAVDEIATDFAGRTSEARDKSLIVAELNRDRMAINESVHDLLQAKGELGDSVTVNHLVRVSNSMADLNRPGFWSENYKNTVRIGEQYLTIGLVDPKSNLVELNHQETGSSRWISPLELRASNVAVFETKEMEVSVGERIRFTATDHDRKVKSNDLAVVTEIDKVGKITLDAGGRKVVLDPREQKDQHFDYGYAVTTYSSQGASVPYIIGLVGVDGARERMASLDSTYVQLSRSVEHIQLYADDLNKWVEKVKERSGERETVHDVMLRGEDLKATNELNIWKRSQPVSATRLAAKIEDGTADAAHFRSGKTPELLYAVLNEHGRQRGNWHVPVSPTTGRLDVENAYYAGASDGVMVVMQQGESEGKPIYTDNLPQALSEMAEHPDKAVIILRDSDRNETTDVSAAETIDIKLEDEIEKEKIKELLKIDTEEPLKGDELKDKIESERDTKELNDEKLIEQINREINEEENKERQENYHVELMNDELNIVRHDKEKDYQPDYQPEIIREVQKTIE
;
A
#
# COMPACT_ATOMS: atom_id res chain seq x y z
N MET A 1 27.02 37.46 -13.89
CA MET A 1 27.12 37.91 -12.48
C MET A 1 28.22 38.93 -12.23
N LYS A 2 29.49 38.64 -12.58
CA LYS A 2 30.58 39.64 -12.50
C LYS A 2 30.26 40.92 -13.29
N GLU A 3 29.76 40.76 -14.53
CA GLU A 3 29.28 41.87 -15.36
C GLU A 3 28.10 42.62 -14.74
N LEU A 4 27.16 41.92 -14.08
CA LEU A 4 26.02 42.54 -13.39
C LEU A 4 26.49 43.42 -12.22
N ALA A 5 27.44 42.92 -11.42
CA ALA A 5 28.04 43.67 -10.31
C ALA A 5 28.81 44.90 -10.83
N GLN A 6 29.57 44.74 -11.92
CA GLN A 6 30.29 45.83 -12.59
C GLN A 6 29.33 46.90 -13.14
N ASN A 7 28.26 46.49 -13.83
CA ASN A 7 27.25 47.41 -14.37
C ASN A 7 26.47 48.15 -13.27
N SER A 8 26.47 47.60 -12.05
CA SER A 8 25.79 48.19 -10.88
C SER A 8 26.74 48.99 -9.98
N SER A 9 28.02 49.15 -10.35
CA SER A 9 29.07 49.76 -9.52
C SER A 9 29.22 49.10 -8.13
N LYS A 10 29.03 47.78 -8.06
CA LYS A 10 29.14 46.98 -6.82
C LYS A 10 30.28 45.98 -6.89
N THR A 11 30.86 45.68 -5.73
CA THR A 11 31.93 44.67 -5.60
C THR A 11 31.31 43.29 -5.35
N PRO A 12 31.48 42.30 -6.24
CA PRO A 12 30.92 40.97 -6.03
C PRO A 12 31.72 40.21 -4.95
N VAL A 13 31.01 39.64 -3.98
CA VAL A 13 31.57 38.72 -2.97
C VAL A 13 30.78 37.42 -3.01
N LEU A 14 31.49 36.31 -3.26
CA LEU A 14 30.91 34.97 -3.37
C LEU A 14 30.87 34.30 -2.00
N ILE A 15 29.71 33.81 -1.60
CA ILE A 15 29.52 33.01 -0.39
C ILE A 15 29.53 31.54 -0.76
N ALA A 16 30.62 30.85 -0.41
CA ALA A 16 30.78 29.42 -0.62
C ALA A 16 30.21 28.62 0.55
N GLY A 17 29.54 27.49 0.24
CA GLY A 17 29.02 26.59 1.26
C GLY A 17 30.08 25.84 2.05
N ASN A 18 31.30 25.68 1.51
CA ASN A 18 32.42 25.03 2.18
C ASN A 18 33.78 25.55 1.65
N VAL A 19 34.86 25.12 2.30
CA VAL A 19 36.24 25.55 1.97
C VAL A 19 36.70 25.05 0.60
N LYS A 20 36.25 23.86 0.16
CA LYS A 20 36.60 23.31 -1.16
C LYS A 20 36.04 24.20 -2.26
N ASP A 21 34.75 24.53 -2.17
CA ASP A 21 34.08 25.42 -3.11
C ASP A 21 34.72 26.81 -3.11
N LYS A 22 35.05 27.34 -1.92
CA LYS A 22 35.78 28.62 -1.78
C LYS A 22 37.08 28.62 -2.58
N ASN A 23 37.94 27.63 -2.34
CA ASN A 23 39.25 27.55 -3.00
C ASN A 23 39.08 27.49 -4.52
N GLN A 24 38.11 26.69 -4.99
CA GLN A 24 37.82 26.56 -6.41
C GLN A 24 37.30 27.86 -7.04
N TYR A 25 36.44 28.61 -6.34
CA TYR A 25 36.01 29.93 -6.81
C TYR A 25 37.17 30.93 -6.84
N SER A 26 38.05 30.91 -5.84
CA SER A 26 39.23 31.77 -5.77
C SER A 26 40.27 31.47 -6.84
N GLU A 27 40.44 30.20 -7.24
CA GLU A 27 41.39 29.79 -8.28
C GLU A 27 40.94 30.19 -9.70
N HIS A 28 39.63 30.10 -9.98
CA HIS A 28 39.11 30.34 -11.32
C HIS A 28 38.54 31.76 -11.55
N HIS A 29 38.26 32.52 -10.50
CA HIS A 29 37.58 33.81 -10.63
C HIS A 29 38.33 34.91 -9.86
N SER A 30 38.59 36.05 -10.50
CA SER A 30 39.12 37.27 -9.87
C SER A 30 38.07 37.95 -8.98
N VAL A 31 37.48 37.20 -8.04
CA VAL A 31 36.35 37.60 -7.19
C VAL A 31 36.63 37.10 -5.77
N MET A 32 36.34 37.91 -4.77
CA MET A 32 36.49 37.53 -3.37
C MET A 32 35.51 36.40 -3.03
N ALA A 33 36.01 35.26 -2.59
CA ALA A 33 35.20 34.13 -2.13
C ALA A 33 35.46 33.84 -0.65
N ILE A 34 34.40 33.75 0.14
CA ILE A 34 34.44 33.50 1.58
C ILE A 34 33.40 32.46 1.97
N THR A 35 33.64 31.76 3.08
CA THR A 35 32.65 30.83 3.64
C THR A 35 31.69 31.55 4.59
N VAL A 36 30.54 30.95 4.89
CA VAL A 36 29.58 31.49 5.88
C VAL A 36 30.24 31.71 7.25
N LYS A 37 31.17 30.84 7.66
CA LYS A 37 31.88 30.98 8.93
C LYS A 37 32.84 32.17 8.93
N GLU A 38 33.48 32.44 7.80
CA GLU A 38 34.41 33.56 7.64
C GLU A 38 33.67 34.90 7.52
N LEU A 39 32.44 34.89 6.99
CA LEU A 39 31.58 36.07 6.84
C LEU A 39 31.39 36.82 8.17
N ALA A 40 31.33 36.11 9.29
CA ALA A 40 31.19 36.71 10.61
C ALA A 40 32.42 37.51 11.09
N THR A 41 33.58 37.32 10.47
CA THR A 41 34.87 37.87 10.92
C THR A 41 35.61 38.66 9.83
N THR A 42 35.14 38.61 8.59
CA THR A 42 35.78 39.26 7.45
C THR A 42 35.10 40.58 7.15
N GLU A 43 35.86 41.68 7.10
CA GLU A 43 35.32 42.97 6.65
C GLU A 43 34.97 42.90 5.16
N LEU A 44 33.72 43.27 4.84
CA LEU A 44 33.23 43.30 3.47
C LEU A 44 33.59 44.63 2.79
N PRO A 45 33.91 44.64 1.48
CA PRO A 45 34.14 45.87 0.73
C PRO A 45 32.96 46.85 0.75
N GLU A 46 33.22 48.15 0.60
CA GLU A 46 32.15 49.14 0.36
C GLU A 46 31.38 48.80 -0.93
N ASN A 47 30.07 49.04 -0.93
CA ASN A 47 29.16 48.72 -2.03
C ASN A 47 29.20 47.24 -2.47
N THR A 48 29.20 46.31 -1.50
CA THR A 48 29.20 44.87 -1.78
C THR A 48 27.89 44.39 -2.41
N MET A 49 27.99 43.43 -3.34
CA MET A 49 26.90 42.55 -3.78
C MET A 49 27.25 41.12 -3.37
N LEU A 50 26.41 40.51 -2.56
CA LEU A 50 26.60 39.13 -2.12
C LEU A 50 26.01 38.19 -3.16
N ILE A 51 26.77 37.17 -3.54
CA ILE A 51 26.35 36.16 -4.50
C ILE A 51 26.48 34.81 -3.83
N ILE A 52 25.36 34.08 -3.78
CA ILE A 52 25.30 32.72 -3.28
C ILE A 52 25.10 31.83 -4.53
N PRO A 53 26.18 31.27 -5.11
CA PRO A 53 26.11 30.58 -6.39
C PRO A 53 25.39 29.22 -6.33
N GLU A 54 25.36 28.58 -5.15
CA GLU A 54 24.75 27.26 -4.93
C GLU A 54 24.00 27.28 -3.60
N ALA A 55 22.89 28.01 -3.59
CA ALA A 55 22.06 28.22 -2.42
C ALA A 55 21.57 26.91 -1.79
N GLU A 56 21.37 25.87 -2.61
CA GLU A 56 20.94 24.56 -2.15
C GLU A 56 21.97 23.85 -1.26
N LYS A 57 23.22 24.33 -1.17
CA LYS A 57 24.22 23.80 -0.23
C LYS A 57 24.17 24.47 1.15
N LEU A 58 23.44 25.57 1.30
CA LEU A 58 23.30 26.27 2.58
C LEU A 58 22.04 25.79 3.29
N ASN A 59 22.18 25.40 4.56
CA ASN A 59 21.02 25.17 5.41
C ASN A 59 20.38 26.49 5.85
N VAL A 60 19.18 26.42 6.44
CA VAL A 60 18.41 27.61 6.85
C VAL A 60 19.16 28.53 7.80
N PRO A 61 19.84 28.03 8.86
CA PRO A 61 20.63 28.91 9.74
C PRO A 61 21.79 29.60 9.01
N ALA A 62 22.49 28.89 8.12
CA ALA A 62 23.57 29.49 7.33
C ALA A 62 23.06 30.57 6.38
N MET A 63 21.94 30.32 5.69
CA MET A 63 21.30 31.33 4.84
C MET A 63 20.84 32.55 5.67
N TYR A 64 20.23 32.31 6.83
CA TYR A 64 19.81 33.39 7.73
C TYR A 64 20.99 34.28 8.15
N GLU A 65 22.12 33.70 8.55
CA GLU A 65 23.31 34.48 8.89
C GLU A 65 23.83 35.28 7.70
N VAL A 66 23.85 34.69 6.49
CA VAL A 66 24.27 35.41 5.28
C VAL A 66 23.35 36.60 5.00
N LEU A 67 22.02 36.40 5.03
CA LEU A 67 21.04 37.46 4.77
C LEU A 67 21.04 38.52 5.88
N LYS A 68 21.27 38.13 7.14
CA LYS A 68 21.41 39.04 8.27
C LYS A 68 22.64 39.93 8.11
N THR A 69 23.79 39.37 7.74
CA THR A 69 24.99 40.16 7.43
C THR A 69 24.76 41.05 6.21
N ALA A 70 24.12 40.52 5.16
CA ALA A 70 23.76 41.30 3.97
C ALA A 70 22.93 42.53 4.33
N ASN A 71 21.91 42.35 5.17
CA ASN A 71 21.04 43.42 5.65
C ASN A 71 21.81 44.45 6.48
N ALA A 72 22.72 44.00 7.36
CA ALA A 72 23.54 44.89 8.19
C ALA A 72 24.45 45.81 7.35
N VAL A 73 24.92 45.35 6.18
CA VAL A 73 25.76 46.14 5.26
C VAL A 73 25.02 46.69 4.04
N ASN A 74 23.69 46.55 4.00
CA ASN A 74 22.81 46.94 2.89
C ASN A 74 23.27 46.39 1.51
N ALA A 75 23.81 45.17 1.49
CA ALA A 75 24.28 44.51 0.28
C ALA A 75 23.12 43.77 -0.42
N PRO A 76 22.82 44.05 -1.71
CA PRO A 76 21.92 43.20 -2.47
C PRO A 76 22.50 41.79 -2.53
N THR A 77 21.64 40.80 -2.29
CA THR A 77 22.02 39.39 -2.30
C THR A 77 21.36 38.70 -3.47
N VAL A 78 22.17 38.07 -4.33
CA VAL A 78 21.68 37.23 -5.41
C VAL A 78 21.86 35.77 -5.00
N VAL A 79 20.76 35.05 -4.96
CA VAL A 79 20.69 33.64 -4.58
C VAL A 79 20.46 32.83 -5.84
N ILE A 80 21.43 31.99 -6.18
CA ILE A 80 21.38 31.11 -7.35
C ILE A 80 21.14 29.69 -6.84
N ASP A 81 20.07 29.08 -7.31
CA ASP A 81 19.74 27.69 -7.05
C ASP A 81 19.97 26.91 -8.34
N THR A 82 20.90 25.94 -8.30
CA THR A 82 21.21 25.12 -9.49
C THR A 82 20.39 23.82 -9.53
N HIS A 83 19.45 23.64 -8.60
CA HIS A 83 18.61 22.44 -8.48
C HIS A 83 19.43 21.14 -8.39
N THR A 84 20.68 21.19 -7.89
CA THR A 84 21.54 19.99 -7.79
C THR A 84 21.34 19.19 -6.50
N ARG A 85 20.59 19.69 -5.52
CA ARG A 85 20.24 18.98 -4.27
C ARG A 85 18.84 19.36 -3.79
N ARG A 86 17.98 18.37 -3.49
CA ARG A 86 16.65 18.61 -2.89
C ARG A 86 16.71 18.88 -1.38
N ALA A 87 17.44 18.06 -0.62
CA ALA A 87 17.28 17.96 0.83
C ALA A 87 17.79 19.16 1.65
N THR A 88 18.60 20.04 1.05
CA THR A 88 19.17 21.23 1.73
C THR A 88 18.64 22.56 1.16
N GLY A 89 17.74 22.52 0.18
CA GLY A 89 17.21 23.68 -0.58
C GLY A 89 16.06 24.45 0.08
N PHE A 90 15.67 24.17 1.32
CA PHE A 90 14.58 24.88 2.01
C PHE A 90 14.79 26.42 2.03
N ALA A 91 16.04 26.89 1.95
CA ALA A 91 16.38 28.30 1.98
C ALA A 91 15.88 29.10 0.75
N SER A 92 16.06 28.61 -0.48
CA SER A 92 15.60 29.29 -1.71
C SER A 92 14.07 29.27 -1.82
N GLU A 93 13.47 28.18 -1.37
CA GLU A 93 12.02 27.99 -1.29
C GLU A 93 11.36 28.94 -0.27
N VAL A 94 11.94 29.11 0.91
CA VAL A 94 11.52 30.11 1.90
C VAL A 94 11.59 31.52 1.33
N LEU A 95 12.66 31.87 0.61
CA LEU A 95 12.79 33.18 -0.02
C LEU A 95 11.71 33.42 -1.08
N ARG A 96 11.40 32.41 -1.90
CA ARG A 96 10.30 32.47 -2.87
C ARG A 96 8.96 32.65 -2.17
N GLY A 97 8.69 31.89 -1.10
CA GLY A 97 7.49 32.02 -0.29
C GLY A 97 7.37 33.38 0.41
N ALA A 98 8.50 34.02 0.74
CA ALA A 98 8.56 35.38 1.29
C ALA A 98 8.42 36.49 0.21
N GLY A 99 8.19 36.13 -1.05
CA GLY A 99 7.98 37.07 -2.15
C GLY A 99 9.25 37.61 -2.80
N ALA A 100 10.41 36.96 -2.62
CA ALA A 100 11.62 37.35 -3.34
C ALA A 100 11.44 37.16 -4.86
N PRO A 101 11.82 38.14 -5.69
CA PRO A 101 11.68 38.03 -7.15
C PRO A 101 12.55 36.91 -7.71
N VAL A 102 11.94 36.03 -8.49
CA VAL A 102 12.62 34.89 -9.13
C VAL A 102 12.90 35.20 -10.59
N LEU A 103 14.16 35.06 -11.00
CA LEU A 103 14.59 35.19 -12.38
C LEU A 103 15.07 33.82 -12.85
N SER A 104 14.46 33.27 -13.88
CA SER A 104 14.93 32.05 -14.54
C SER A 104 15.82 32.41 -15.73
N SER A 105 16.92 31.68 -15.87
CA SER A 105 17.80 31.78 -17.04
C SER A 105 18.03 30.36 -17.54
N SER A 106 17.67 30.11 -18.80
CA SER A 106 18.00 28.86 -19.49
C SER A 106 19.26 29.11 -20.32
N PRO A 107 20.29 28.25 -20.25
CA PRO A 107 21.46 28.40 -21.10
C PRO A 107 21.05 28.35 -22.57
N GLY A 108 21.50 29.32 -23.37
CA GLY A 108 21.47 29.18 -24.83
C GLY A 108 22.50 28.12 -25.25
N MET A 109 22.02 27.03 -25.85
CA MET A 109 22.73 25.82 -26.29
C MET A 109 23.26 24.90 -25.16
N GLU A 110 22.69 23.69 -25.09
CA GLU A 110 23.19 22.58 -24.28
C GLU A 110 24.60 22.19 -24.76
N LYS A 111 25.63 22.51 -23.98
CA LYS A 111 27.01 22.07 -24.27
C LYS A 111 27.24 20.59 -23.93
N SER A 112 26.38 19.97 -23.12
CA SER A 112 26.56 18.59 -22.66
C SER A 112 25.56 17.61 -23.30
N SER A 113 26.08 16.51 -23.84
CA SER A 113 25.31 15.36 -24.31
C SER A 113 25.07 14.39 -23.15
N LEU A 114 23.81 14.01 -22.92
CA LEU A 114 23.43 12.96 -21.98
C LEU A 114 22.77 11.84 -22.76
N THR A 115 23.40 10.66 -22.75
CA THR A 115 22.83 9.43 -23.30
C THR A 115 22.40 8.53 -22.15
N LEU A 116 21.11 8.23 -22.07
CA LEU A 116 20.58 7.25 -21.13
C LEU A 116 20.48 5.90 -21.83
N VAL A 117 21.10 4.87 -21.26
CA VAL A 117 21.15 3.53 -21.84
C VAL A 117 20.40 2.58 -20.93
N GLN A 118 19.34 1.96 -21.46
CA GLN A 118 18.56 0.98 -20.71
C GLN A 118 19.34 -0.34 -20.56
N LYS A 119 19.45 -0.81 -19.32
CA LYS A 119 19.93 -2.15 -18.95
C LYS A 119 19.19 -2.63 -17.72
N ASP A 120 18.53 -3.77 -17.86
CA ASP A 120 17.55 -4.25 -16.87
C ASP A 120 18.22 -4.62 -15.55
N THR A 121 19.27 -5.45 -15.54
CA THR A 121 19.88 -5.91 -14.28
C THR A 121 20.96 -4.94 -13.75
N VAL A 122 21.10 -4.88 -12.42
CA VAL A 122 22.18 -4.12 -11.77
C VAL A 122 23.55 -4.60 -12.23
N ASP A 123 23.75 -5.91 -12.32
CA ASP A 123 25.02 -6.50 -12.74
C ASP A 123 25.35 -6.15 -14.20
N ASP A 124 24.37 -6.20 -15.11
CA ASP A 124 24.58 -5.77 -16.50
C ASP A 124 24.93 -4.28 -16.58
N ARG A 125 24.26 -3.43 -15.80
CA ARG A 125 24.59 -2.00 -15.73
C ARG A 125 26.04 -1.80 -15.29
N LEU A 126 26.44 -2.47 -14.22
CA LEU A 126 27.79 -2.37 -13.66
C LEU A 126 28.85 -2.87 -14.64
N GLN A 127 28.64 -4.05 -15.24
CA GLN A 127 29.59 -4.65 -16.19
C GLN A 127 29.73 -3.84 -17.48
N VAL A 128 28.61 -3.38 -18.05
CA VAL A 128 28.64 -2.56 -19.28
C VAL A 128 29.29 -1.20 -19.00
N ALA A 129 28.97 -0.56 -17.87
CA ALA A 129 29.62 0.67 -17.44
C ALA A 129 31.13 0.46 -17.24
N ALA A 130 31.53 -0.62 -16.57
CA ALA A 130 32.93 -0.95 -16.34
C ALA A 130 33.71 -1.20 -17.65
N ARG A 131 33.13 -1.95 -18.59
CA ARG A 131 33.72 -2.17 -19.92
C ARG A 131 33.87 -0.86 -20.68
N TYR A 132 32.86 0.01 -20.66
CA TYR A 132 32.93 1.31 -21.31
C TYR A 132 34.03 2.18 -20.69
N VAL A 133 34.11 2.26 -19.35
CA VAL A 133 35.19 2.97 -18.64
C VAL A 133 36.57 2.43 -19.03
N SER A 134 36.73 1.10 -19.08
CA SER A 134 37.99 0.47 -19.49
C SER A 134 38.39 0.83 -20.93
N GLN A 135 37.44 0.75 -21.87
CA GLN A 135 37.67 1.12 -23.28
C GLN A 135 38.07 2.59 -23.45
N GLN A 136 37.38 3.50 -22.76
CA GLN A 136 37.71 4.94 -22.79
C GLN A 136 39.11 5.20 -22.21
N LYS A 137 39.47 4.53 -21.10
CA LYS A 137 40.82 4.63 -20.54
C LYS A 137 41.89 4.04 -21.47
N ALA A 138 41.60 2.94 -22.17
CA ALA A 138 42.48 2.37 -23.19
C ALA A 138 42.75 3.36 -24.34
N ALA A 139 41.75 4.16 -24.71
CA ALA A 139 41.84 5.22 -25.71
C ALA A 139 42.52 6.51 -25.19
N GLY A 140 42.96 6.55 -23.92
CA GLY A 140 43.57 7.73 -23.31
C GLY A 140 42.58 8.83 -22.93
N ILE A 141 41.27 8.54 -22.94
CA ILE A 141 40.23 9.50 -22.59
C ILE A 141 40.03 9.51 -21.07
N HIS A 142 39.99 10.71 -20.48
CA HIS A 142 39.73 10.86 -19.06
C HIS A 142 38.23 10.69 -18.77
N VAL A 143 37.89 9.52 -18.20
CA VAL A 143 36.52 9.16 -17.82
C VAL A 143 36.37 9.09 -16.30
N VAL A 144 35.27 9.66 -15.80
CA VAL A 144 34.87 9.61 -14.40
C VAL A 144 33.67 8.69 -14.24
N ALA A 145 33.80 7.66 -13.41
CA ALA A 145 32.70 6.75 -13.11
C ALA A 145 31.94 7.20 -11.86
N GLN A 146 30.61 7.27 -11.93
CA GLN A 146 29.76 7.76 -10.84
C GLN A 146 28.63 6.80 -10.49
N ALA A 147 28.32 6.68 -9.20
CA ALA A 147 27.16 5.96 -8.69
C ALA A 147 26.69 6.57 -7.35
N GLY A 148 25.39 6.51 -7.05
CA GLY A 148 24.81 7.30 -5.95
C GLY A 148 25.12 6.77 -4.54
N ASN A 149 24.95 5.47 -4.28
CA ASN A 149 25.22 4.89 -2.95
C ASN A 149 26.62 4.24 -2.83
N ASP A 150 27.12 4.07 -1.59
CA ASP A 150 28.46 3.50 -1.33
C ASP A 150 28.61 2.04 -1.78
N ARG A 151 27.54 1.23 -1.67
CA ARG A 151 27.55 -0.19 -2.07
C ARG A 151 27.74 -0.33 -3.58
N THR A 152 26.93 0.37 -4.37
CA THR A 152 27.00 0.40 -5.83
C THR A 152 28.32 0.97 -6.31
N ARG A 153 28.89 2.00 -5.65
CA ARG A 153 30.25 2.47 -5.94
C ARG A 153 31.31 1.40 -5.71
N GLY A 154 31.21 0.66 -4.60
CA GLY A 154 32.12 -0.45 -4.31
C GLY A 154 32.03 -1.57 -5.36
N GLN A 155 30.82 -1.92 -5.78
CA GLN A 155 30.58 -2.92 -6.85
C GLN A 155 31.11 -2.43 -8.20
N LEU A 156 30.79 -1.21 -8.61
CA LEU A 156 31.28 -0.61 -9.86
C LEU A 156 32.80 -0.50 -9.88
N THR A 157 33.42 -0.16 -8.74
CA THR A 157 34.89 -0.15 -8.60
C THR A 157 35.47 -1.53 -8.86
N ARG A 158 34.86 -2.59 -8.31
CA ARG A 158 35.29 -3.98 -8.52
C ARG A 158 35.20 -4.37 -10.00
N GLU A 159 34.06 -4.09 -10.64
CA GLU A 159 33.87 -4.41 -12.06
C GLU A 159 34.82 -3.62 -12.97
N ILE A 160 35.08 -2.34 -12.67
CA ILE A 160 36.07 -1.53 -13.40
C ILE A 160 37.47 -2.13 -13.25
N ARG A 161 37.87 -2.54 -12.04
CA ARG A 161 39.18 -3.17 -11.80
C ARG A 161 39.33 -4.49 -12.56
N ASN A 162 38.29 -5.31 -12.58
CA ASN A 162 38.26 -6.55 -13.37
C ASN A 162 38.41 -6.26 -14.87
N ALA A 163 37.60 -5.34 -15.41
CA ALA A 163 37.66 -4.97 -16.82
C ALA A 163 39.03 -4.36 -17.22
N LEU A 164 39.66 -3.56 -16.35
CA LEU A 164 40.99 -3.00 -16.61
C LEU A 164 42.09 -4.08 -16.58
N GLN A 165 41.93 -5.10 -15.73
CA GLN A 165 42.85 -6.23 -15.68
C GLN A 165 42.74 -7.09 -16.95
N GLU A 166 41.50 -7.39 -17.38
CA GLU A 166 41.24 -8.14 -18.63
C GLU A 166 41.83 -7.45 -19.87
N ASN A 167 41.82 -6.10 -19.89
CA ASN A 167 42.40 -5.30 -20.97
C ASN A 167 43.90 -5.02 -20.79
N GLY A 168 44.55 -5.58 -19.76
CA GLY A 168 45.99 -5.41 -19.50
C GLY A 168 46.41 -4.00 -19.06
N ILE A 169 45.46 -3.14 -18.66
CA ILE A 169 45.73 -1.79 -18.15
C ILE A 169 46.12 -1.84 -16.66
N LEU A 170 45.55 -2.80 -15.93
CA LEU A 170 45.84 -3.06 -14.52
C LEU A 170 46.62 -4.38 -14.40
N GLY A 171 47.76 -4.36 -13.70
CA GLY A 171 48.63 -5.52 -13.53
C GLY A 171 48.16 -6.51 -12.46
N GLU A 172 49.05 -7.44 -12.10
CA GLU A 172 48.83 -8.37 -10.98
C GLU A 172 48.88 -7.66 -9.63
N THR A 173 48.40 -8.35 -8.60
CA THR A 173 48.39 -7.87 -7.22
C THR A 173 49.81 -7.79 -6.68
N VAL A 174 50.19 -6.58 -6.24
CA VAL A 174 51.54 -6.27 -5.75
C VAL A 174 51.63 -6.14 -4.23
N ALA A 175 50.51 -5.85 -3.54
CA ALA A 175 50.43 -5.81 -2.08
C ALA A 175 48.98 -5.77 -1.58
N THR A 176 48.77 -6.09 -0.30
CA THR A 176 47.56 -5.73 0.46
C THR A 176 47.94 -4.71 1.51
N ILE A 177 47.23 -3.59 1.57
CA ILE A 177 47.48 -2.51 2.54
C ILE A 177 46.28 -2.31 3.46
N SER A 178 46.56 -1.97 4.72
CA SER A 178 45.54 -1.47 5.64
C SER A 178 45.27 0.01 5.36
N THR A 179 44.01 0.42 5.32
CA THR A 179 43.59 1.80 5.08
C THR A 179 42.56 2.32 6.06
N LEU A 180 42.46 3.65 6.14
CA LEU A 180 41.51 4.39 6.97
C LEU A 180 40.54 5.17 6.10
N SER A 181 39.27 4.76 6.13
CA SER A 181 38.16 5.50 5.51
C SER A 181 37.49 6.39 6.57
N PRO A 182 37.35 7.71 6.35
CA PRO A 182 36.78 8.62 7.33
C PRO A 182 35.30 8.35 7.58
N VAL A 183 34.88 8.48 8.84
CA VAL A 183 33.48 8.52 9.26
C VAL A 183 33.17 9.95 9.68
N TRP A 184 32.15 10.55 9.07
CA TRP A 184 31.83 11.96 9.30
C TRP A 184 31.27 12.19 10.70
N LEU A 185 31.89 13.09 11.48
CA LEU A 185 31.46 13.49 12.82
C LEU A 185 31.01 14.95 12.85
N ASP A 186 29.80 15.21 13.30
CA ASP A 186 29.23 16.54 13.50
C ASP A 186 28.59 16.71 14.88
N GLY A 187 27.95 17.86 15.14
CA GLY A 187 27.33 18.13 16.44
C GLY A 187 26.14 17.22 16.79
N THR A 188 25.55 16.55 15.79
CA THR A 188 24.36 15.69 15.98
C THR A 188 24.74 14.24 16.26
N ASN A 189 25.79 13.73 15.61
CA ASN A 189 26.15 12.31 15.70
C ASN A 189 27.36 12.02 16.60
N ARG A 190 28.19 13.02 16.94
CA ARG A 190 29.45 12.80 17.68
C ARG A 190 29.24 12.20 19.06
N ASN A 191 28.15 12.54 19.72
CA ASN A 191 27.85 12.02 21.06
C ASN A 191 26.93 10.79 21.04
N LEU A 192 26.53 10.33 19.84
CA LEU A 192 25.71 9.13 19.70
C LEU A 192 26.59 7.90 19.77
N ARG A 193 26.23 6.95 20.65
CA ARG A 193 26.94 5.68 20.77
C ARG A 193 26.94 4.88 19.47
N SER A 194 25.81 4.91 18.74
CA SER A 194 25.61 4.21 17.48
C SER A 194 26.57 4.62 16.36
N THR A 195 27.24 5.78 16.50
CA THR A 195 28.26 6.25 15.55
C THR A 195 29.56 5.44 15.63
N TYR A 196 29.84 4.81 16.77
CA TYR A 196 31.13 4.16 17.06
C TYR A 196 30.99 2.64 17.01
N GLN A 197 32.05 1.96 16.55
CA GLN A 197 32.13 0.50 16.49
C GLN A 197 33.50 0.02 16.98
N THR A 198 33.55 -1.19 17.54
CA THR A 198 34.81 -1.86 17.85
C THR A 198 35.65 -2.04 16.59
N GLY A 199 36.94 -1.77 16.67
CA GLY A 199 37.88 -1.79 15.53
C GLY A 199 37.98 -0.46 14.78
N MET A 200 37.13 0.53 15.06
CA MET A 200 37.32 1.89 14.51
C MET A 200 38.50 2.60 15.18
N VAL A 201 39.11 3.52 14.42
CA VAL A 201 40.28 4.30 14.84
C VAL A 201 39.85 5.75 15.08
N LEU A 202 40.19 6.27 16.25
CA LEU A 202 39.95 7.63 16.68
C LEU A 202 41.29 8.39 16.70
N GLU A 203 41.38 9.47 15.96
CA GLU A 203 42.55 10.35 15.94
C GLU A 203 42.20 11.70 16.56
N ARG A 204 43.01 12.17 17.52
CA ARG A 204 42.84 13.49 18.14
C ARG A 204 43.85 14.48 17.58
N TYR A 205 43.36 15.64 17.15
CA TYR A 205 44.16 16.71 16.54
C TYR A 205 44.17 17.98 17.39
N GLU A 206 45.33 18.61 17.49
CA GLU A 206 45.46 19.98 17.99
C GLU A 206 45.88 20.88 16.81
N GLY A 207 44.94 21.68 16.32
CA GLY A 207 45.12 22.42 15.07
C GLY A 207 45.28 21.48 13.86
N LYS A 208 46.48 21.43 13.27
CA LYS A 208 46.82 20.52 12.16
C LYS A 208 47.68 19.33 12.59
N GLU A 209 48.15 19.28 13.84
CA GLU A 209 49.04 18.23 14.33
C GLU A 209 48.24 17.09 14.96
N LEU A 210 48.60 15.85 14.59
CA LEU A 210 48.04 14.63 15.17
C LEU A 210 48.72 14.40 16.53
N GLN A 211 47.92 14.35 17.60
CA GLN A 211 48.41 14.17 18.96
C GLN A 211 48.36 12.70 19.39
N GLU A 212 47.26 12.02 19.11
CA GLU A 212 47.04 10.66 19.58
C GLU A 212 46.17 9.86 18.61
N THR A 213 46.54 8.60 18.37
CA THR A 213 45.73 7.61 17.66
C THR A 213 45.29 6.53 18.64
N MET A 214 44.01 6.18 18.59
CA MET A 214 43.38 5.23 19.51
C MET A 214 42.49 4.27 18.75
N THR A 215 42.53 2.98 19.09
CA THR A 215 41.63 1.97 18.52
C THR A 215 40.52 1.65 19.52
N ILE A 216 39.28 1.65 19.08
CA ILE A 216 38.12 1.30 19.92
C ILE A 216 38.08 -0.21 20.10
N THR A 217 38.19 -0.69 21.34
CA THR A 217 38.21 -2.12 21.71
C THR A 217 36.96 -2.57 22.46
N GLY A 218 36.05 -1.66 22.74
CA GLY A 218 34.77 -1.95 23.39
C GLY A 218 33.95 -0.69 23.60
N ILE A 219 32.66 -0.87 23.78
CA ILE A 219 31.69 0.22 23.99
C ILE A 219 30.87 -0.17 25.22
N SER A 220 30.86 0.70 26.25
CA SER A 220 30.19 0.41 27.52
C SER A 220 28.76 0.95 27.52
N ASP A 221 27.78 0.06 27.68
CA ASP A 221 26.38 0.44 27.57
C ASP A 221 25.85 1.24 28.76
N ASN A 222 26.40 0.99 29.94
CA ASN A 222 25.90 1.62 31.16
C ASN A 222 26.59 2.97 31.47
N HIS A 223 27.73 3.24 30.84
CA HIS A 223 28.59 4.38 31.21
C HIS A 223 28.78 5.42 30.10
N ASN A 224 28.26 5.19 28.89
CA ASN A 224 28.48 6.05 27.71
C ASN A 224 29.97 6.33 27.46
N THR A 225 30.77 5.26 27.56
CA THR A 225 32.23 5.31 27.47
C THR A 225 32.72 4.34 26.38
N LEU A 226 33.63 4.80 25.54
CA LEU A 226 34.40 3.97 24.63
C LEU A 226 35.63 3.43 25.39
N ARG A 227 35.87 2.12 25.34
CA ARG A 227 37.16 1.57 25.73
C ARG A 227 38.08 1.66 24.53
N VAL A 228 39.16 2.43 24.66
CA VAL A 228 40.10 2.68 23.58
C VAL A 228 41.50 2.28 24.00
N VAL A 229 42.31 1.82 23.04
CA VAL A 229 43.71 1.47 23.24
C VAL A 229 44.58 2.37 22.37
N ASN A 230 45.55 3.05 22.97
CA ASN A 230 46.46 3.94 22.24
C ASN A 230 47.59 3.15 21.54
N GLU A 231 48.42 3.83 20.75
CA GLU A 231 49.55 3.21 20.01
C GLU A 231 50.59 2.51 20.93
N HIS A 232 50.61 2.83 22.22
CA HIS A 232 51.51 2.24 23.22
C HIS A 232 50.90 1.00 23.91
N GLY A 233 49.68 0.61 23.54
CA GLY A 233 48.97 -0.53 24.12
C GLY A 233 48.23 -0.24 25.43
N GLU A 234 48.15 1.03 25.85
CA GLU A 234 47.48 1.42 27.08
C GLU A 234 45.96 1.56 26.84
N SER A 235 45.17 0.88 27.67
CA SER A 235 43.71 0.94 27.61
C SER A 235 43.17 2.09 28.48
N GLN A 236 42.35 2.95 27.90
CA GLN A 236 41.65 4.02 28.62
C GLN A 236 40.15 4.04 28.29
N GLY A 237 39.35 4.60 29.21
CA GLY A 237 37.93 4.86 28.98
C GLY A 237 37.70 6.31 28.54
N LEU A 238 37.23 6.51 27.33
CA LEU A 238 36.89 7.82 26.77
C LEU A 238 35.37 8.04 26.79
N ARG A 239 34.89 9.03 27.55
CA ARG A 239 33.46 9.36 27.56
C ARG A 239 33.04 10.00 26.24
N LEU A 240 31.88 9.62 25.72
CA LEU A 240 31.37 10.14 24.45
C LEU A 240 31.25 11.67 24.42
N ASN A 241 30.83 12.28 25.54
CA ASN A 241 30.70 13.74 25.67
C ASN A 241 32.04 14.49 25.72
N ALA A 242 33.17 13.78 25.89
CA ALA A 242 34.51 14.37 25.84
C ALA A 242 35.08 14.37 24.40
N ILE A 243 34.38 13.75 23.45
CA ILE A 243 34.74 13.76 22.04
C ILE A 243 34.21 15.07 21.44
N ASP A 244 35.10 15.97 21.08
CA ASP A 244 34.78 17.27 20.48
C ASP A 244 35.21 17.35 19.00
N SER A 245 35.27 18.55 18.44
CA SER A 245 35.68 18.77 17.05
C SER A 245 37.16 18.49 16.76
N GLN A 246 37.97 18.19 17.77
CA GLN A 246 39.37 17.80 17.61
C GLN A 246 39.53 16.34 17.19
N TYR A 247 38.51 15.52 17.42
CA TYR A 247 38.55 14.11 17.08
C TYR A 247 38.08 13.84 15.65
N ARG A 248 38.71 12.86 15.02
CA ARG A 248 38.33 12.31 13.72
C ARG A 248 38.19 10.80 13.86
N LEU A 249 37.11 10.26 13.30
CA LEU A 249 36.80 8.84 13.34
C LEU A 249 37.08 8.21 11.98
N TYR A 250 37.65 7.01 12.01
CA TYR A 250 38.00 6.24 10.82
C TYR A 250 37.57 4.79 10.97
N LYS A 251 37.10 4.21 9.87
CA LYS A 251 36.91 2.76 9.73
C LYS A 251 38.13 2.17 9.05
N GLN A 252 38.75 1.18 9.68
CA GLN A 252 39.88 0.46 9.09
C GLN A 252 39.37 -0.57 8.08
N ARG A 253 40.04 -0.68 6.93
CA ARG A 253 39.73 -1.62 5.84
C ARG A 253 41.03 -2.18 5.26
N GLU A 254 40.93 -3.27 4.51
CA GLU A 254 42.04 -3.77 3.70
C GLU A 254 41.78 -3.50 2.22
N LEU A 255 42.82 -3.03 1.51
CA LEU A 255 42.80 -2.82 0.07
C LEU A 255 43.85 -3.69 -0.60
N GLU A 256 43.40 -4.46 -1.58
CA GLU A 256 44.27 -5.20 -2.50
C GLU A 256 44.78 -4.24 -3.58
N ILE A 257 46.09 -4.07 -3.70
CA ILE A 257 46.72 -3.12 -4.61
C ILE A 257 47.38 -3.84 -5.77
N ARG A 258 47.11 -3.37 -6.99
CA ARG A 258 47.74 -3.85 -8.23
C ARG A 258 48.72 -2.86 -8.83
N GLU A 259 49.60 -3.32 -9.72
CA GLU A 259 50.43 -2.42 -10.50
C GLU A 259 49.55 -1.56 -11.43
N GLY A 260 49.72 -0.23 -11.39
CA GLY A 260 48.89 0.72 -12.13
C GLY A 260 47.59 1.13 -11.43
N GLU A 261 47.34 0.67 -10.20
CA GLU A 261 46.12 1.00 -9.43
C GLU A 261 45.93 2.51 -9.26
N GLN A 262 44.69 2.99 -9.38
CA GLN A 262 44.33 4.38 -9.11
C GLN A 262 43.83 4.52 -7.67
N LEU A 263 44.49 5.37 -6.89
CA LEU A 263 44.18 5.63 -5.49
C LEU A 263 43.85 7.10 -5.25
N LYS A 264 43.01 7.37 -4.26
CA LYS A 264 42.63 8.71 -3.82
C LYS A 264 42.88 8.86 -2.33
N ALA A 265 43.47 9.98 -1.93
CA ALA A 265 43.66 10.29 -0.51
C ALA A 265 42.34 10.66 0.16
N THR A 266 41.96 9.91 1.18
CA THR A 266 40.75 10.15 1.99
C THR A 266 40.97 11.15 3.11
N GLY A 267 42.22 11.48 3.41
CA GLY A 267 42.60 12.43 4.45
C GLY A 267 44.00 12.97 4.25
N ALA A 268 44.31 14.07 4.93
CA ALA A 268 45.65 14.65 4.89
C ALA A 268 46.64 13.85 5.75
N SER A 269 47.88 13.77 5.29
CA SER A 269 49.05 13.21 5.97
C SER A 269 50.28 14.07 5.69
N SER A 270 51.44 13.73 6.27
CA SER A 270 52.68 14.49 6.07
C SER A 270 53.16 14.58 4.62
N GLN A 271 52.69 13.69 3.74
CA GLN A 271 53.10 13.63 2.33
C GLN A 271 51.95 13.74 1.32
N MET A 272 50.68 13.78 1.78
CA MET A 272 49.49 13.72 0.92
C MET A 272 48.41 14.66 1.46
N ASN A 273 47.70 15.39 0.59
CA ASN A 273 46.51 16.15 0.97
C ASN A 273 45.25 15.33 0.72
N ALA A 274 44.19 15.62 1.47
CA ALA A 274 42.88 15.00 1.24
C ALA A 274 42.37 15.36 -0.16
N GLY A 275 42.00 14.35 -0.94
CA GLY A 275 41.51 14.50 -2.32
C GLY A 275 42.57 14.34 -3.40
N ASP A 276 43.86 14.24 -3.07
CA ASP A 276 44.92 13.97 -4.03
C ASP A 276 44.71 12.61 -4.72
N ASN A 277 44.98 12.54 -6.03
CA ASN A 277 44.90 11.31 -6.84
C ASN A 277 46.31 10.77 -7.15
N PHE A 278 46.47 9.46 -7.07
CA PHE A 278 47.73 8.75 -7.27
C PHE A 278 47.57 7.54 -8.19
N ARG A 279 48.65 7.18 -8.87
CA ARG A 279 48.82 5.91 -9.58
C ARG A 279 49.88 5.08 -8.89
N VAL A 280 49.64 3.78 -8.70
CA VAL A 280 50.61 2.86 -8.12
C VAL A 280 51.62 2.45 -9.18
N SER A 281 52.91 2.70 -8.90
CA SER A 281 54.03 2.31 -9.77
C SER A 281 54.74 1.03 -9.32
N GLY A 282 54.36 0.49 -8.15
CA GLY A 282 54.86 -0.78 -7.63
C GLY A 282 55.19 -0.73 -6.13
N VAL A 283 55.80 -1.81 -5.66
CA VAL A 283 56.25 -1.98 -4.27
C VAL A 283 57.75 -2.13 -4.26
N ARG A 284 58.43 -1.40 -3.37
CA ARG A 284 59.88 -1.52 -3.21
C ARG A 284 60.19 -2.29 -1.93
N ASN A 285 60.73 -3.49 -2.09
CA ASN A 285 61.27 -4.28 -0.97
C ASN A 285 62.45 -3.50 -0.35
N GLY A 286 62.35 -3.24 0.94
CA GLY A 286 63.50 -2.75 1.70
C GLY A 286 64.35 -3.94 2.20
N ASN A 287 65.65 -3.71 2.42
CA ASN A 287 66.52 -4.71 3.07
C ASN A 287 66.04 -4.97 4.51
N TRP A 288 66.54 -5.99 5.21
CA TRP A 288 66.12 -6.36 6.59
C TRP A 288 66.04 -5.21 7.63
N LEU A 289 66.70 -4.07 7.38
CA LEU A 289 66.65 -2.83 8.18
C LEU A 289 65.60 -1.78 7.71
N PHE A 290 65.05 -1.92 6.49
CA PHE A 290 64.10 -1.00 5.86
C PHE A 290 62.84 -1.77 5.43
N ARG A 291 61.66 -1.33 5.86
CA ARG A 291 60.38 -2.00 5.59
C ARG A 291 59.87 -1.68 4.17
N GLU A 292 58.96 -2.53 3.66
CA GLU A 292 58.32 -2.37 2.35
C GLU A 292 57.60 -1.02 2.22
N LYS A 293 57.71 -0.41 1.03
CA LYS A 293 57.11 0.89 0.73
C LYS A 293 56.30 0.82 -0.56
N LEU A 294 55.10 1.38 -0.51
CA LEU A 294 54.26 1.62 -1.68
C LEU A 294 54.78 2.84 -2.43
N VAL A 295 54.98 2.71 -3.75
CA VAL A 295 55.46 3.80 -4.59
C VAL A 295 54.28 4.37 -5.38
N LEU A 296 53.90 5.59 -5.04
CA LEU A 296 52.78 6.33 -5.63
C LEU A 296 53.30 7.42 -6.57
N GLU A 297 52.61 7.66 -7.67
CA GLU A 297 52.91 8.72 -8.63
C GLU A 297 51.72 9.69 -8.72
N THR A 298 51.97 10.99 -8.61
CA THR A 298 50.93 12.02 -8.80
C THR A 298 50.70 12.30 -10.29
N ALA A 299 49.60 12.97 -10.63
CA ALA A 299 49.29 13.41 -12.00
C ALA A 299 50.41 14.26 -12.64
N ASN A 300 51.26 14.90 -11.84
CA ASN A 300 52.35 15.75 -12.29
C ASN A 300 53.68 14.98 -12.43
N GLY A 301 53.66 13.64 -12.33
CA GLY A 301 54.83 12.76 -12.40
C GLY A 301 55.70 12.75 -11.14
N LYS A 302 55.22 13.29 -10.01
CA LYS A 302 55.98 13.28 -8.75
C LYS A 302 55.79 11.95 -8.03
N THR A 303 56.89 11.26 -7.72
CA THR A 303 56.85 10.01 -6.96
C THR A 303 56.89 10.24 -5.45
N ILE A 304 56.01 9.57 -4.72
CA ILE A 304 55.89 9.58 -3.25
C ILE A 304 56.03 8.13 -2.75
N LYS A 305 56.69 7.93 -1.61
CA LYS A 305 56.93 6.61 -1.03
C LYS A 305 56.29 6.52 0.34
N VAL A 306 55.25 5.70 0.44
CA VAL A 306 54.44 5.56 1.65
C VAL A 306 54.73 4.22 2.32
N ARG A 307 54.78 4.21 3.65
CA ARG A 307 55.02 2.98 4.42
C ARG A 307 53.74 2.13 4.50
N MET A 308 53.86 0.82 4.36
CA MET A 308 52.70 -0.09 4.38
C MET A 308 52.39 -0.66 5.78
N ASP A 309 53.27 -0.44 6.77
CA ASP A 309 53.11 -0.98 8.12
C ASP A 309 52.20 -0.14 9.03
N GLN A 310 51.60 0.91 8.48
CA GLN A 310 50.62 1.76 9.15
C GLN A 310 49.38 1.93 8.27
N PRO A 311 48.18 2.03 8.85
CA PRO A 311 46.96 2.28 8.09
C PRO A 311 47.06 3.57 7.27
N LEU A 312 46.85 3.47 5.96
CA LEU A 312 46.97 4.60 5.03
C LEU A 312 45.63 5.27 4.76
N LYS A 313 45.60 6.60 4.67
CA LYS A 313 44.39 7.37 4.32
C LYS A 313 44.17 7.37 2.82
N LEU A 314 44.00 6.19 2.25
CA LEU A 314 43.83 5.93 0.82
C LEU A 314 42.58 5.06 0.59
N ASP A 315 41.93 5.29 -0.53
CA ASP A 315 40.85 4.44 -1.07
C ASP A 315 41.02 4.33 -2.58
N TYR A 316 40.26 3.44 -3.22
CA TYR A 316 40.24 3.34 -4.67
C TYR A 316 39.75 4.65 -5.32
N GLY A 317 40.42 5.06 -6.40
CA GLY A 317 40.14 6.30 -7.13
C GLY A 317 39.27 6.13 -8.38
N TYR A 318 38.60 4.99 -8.56
CA TYR A 318 37.87 4.68 -9.81
C TYR A 318 36.47 5.28 -9.88
N THR A 319 35.77 5.34 -8.75
CA THR A 319 34.37 5.77 -8.70
C THR A 319 34.18 6.91 -7.71
N GLU A 320 33.14 7.71 -7.91
CA GLU A 320 32.75 8.77 -7.00
C GLU A 320 31.22 8.92 -6.92
N GLY A 321 30.75 9.75 -5.98
CA GLY A 321 29.34 10.08 -5.88
C GLY A 321 28.85 10.91 -7.07
N LEU A 322 27.57 10.81 -7.37
CA LEU A 322 26.92 11.58 -8.44
C LEU A 322 27.22 13.09 -8.28
N GLY A 323 27.75 13.69 -9.34
CA GLY A 323 28.10 15.11 -9.37
C GLY A 323 29.27 15.54 -8.49
N ALA A 324 30.12 14.62 -8.00
CA ALA A 324 31.24 14.95 -7.12
C ALA A 324 32.38 15.71 -7.81
N SER A 325 32.68 15.38 -9.08
CA SER A 325 33.62 16.11 -9.91
C SER A 325 33.00 17.32 -10.61
N ARG A 326 33.85 18.31 -10.92
CA ARG A 326 33.55 19.48 -11.75
C ARG A 326 34.59 19.57 -12.85
N ASN A 327 34.22 19.19 -14.06
CA ASN A 327 35.08 19.28 -15.23
C ASN A 327 34.20 19.68 -16.42
N SER A 328 34.54 20.77 -17.10
CA SER A 328 33.76 21.20 -18.27
C SER A 328 33.95 20.24 -19.44
N ASP A 329 35.11 19.58 -19.58
CA ASP A 329 35.46 18.88 -20.82
C ASP A 329 35.61 17.35 -20.60
N GLY A 330 35.02 16.81 -19.53
CA GLY A 330 35.18 15.41 -19.11
C GLY A 330 34.13 14.44 -19.65
N HIS A 331 34.50 13.15 -19.80
CA HIS A 331 33.54 12.07 -20.03
C HIS A 331 33.05 11.50 -18.70
N VAL A 332 31.74 11.28 -18.58
CA VAL A 332 31.10 10.76 -17.36
C VAL A 332 30.38 9.46 -17.71
N VAL A 333 30.64 8.42 -16.92
CA VAL A 333 29.88 7.17 -16.95
C VAL A 333 29.17 7.02 -15.63
N ALA A 334 27.84 7.00 -15.65
CA ALA A 334 27.03 6.87 -14.44
C ALA A 334 26.25 5.55 -14.44
N VAL A 335 26.12 4.95 -13.26
CA VAL A 335 25.16 3.86 -13.02
C VAL A 335 24.09 4.41 -12.09
N LEU A 336 22.86 4.43 -12.60
CA LEU A 336 21.69 4.97 -11.92
C LEU A 336 20.69 3.85 -11.60
N SER A 337 20.10 3.91 -10.41
CA SER A 337 18.87 3.18 -10.08
C SER A 337 17.64 3.94 -10.59
N SER A 338 16.49 3.25 -10.65
CA SER A 338 15.19 3.85 -10.98
C SER A 338 14.91 5.11 -10.15
N LYS A 339 15.29 5.09 -8.86
CA LYS A 339 15.08 6.20 -7.92
C LYS A 339 16.00 7.40 -8.18
N GLU A 340 17.16 7.17 -8.79
CA GLU A 340 18.16 8.22 -9.06
C GLU A 340 17.91 8.94 -10.39
N VAL A 341 17.06 8.41 -11.28
CA VAL A 341 16.63 9.14 -12.50
C VAL A 341 15.72 10.29 -12.11
N THR A 342 16.34 11.46 -11.96
CA THR A 342 15.75 12.69 -11.41
C THR A 342 16.39 13.89 -12.10
N ASP A 343 15.66 14.99 -12.19
CA ASP A 343 16.20 16.26 -12.72
C ASP A 343 17.46 16.69 -11.94
N THR A 344 17.47 16.42 -10.62
CA THR A 344 18.63 16.75 -9.78
C THR A 344 19.87 15.94 -10.15
N THR A 345 19.72 14.65 -10.47
CA THR A 345 20.83 13.79 -10.87
C THR A 345 21.31 14.15 -12.27
N VAL A 346 20.40 14.45 -13.20
CA VAL A 346 20.75 14.96 -14.54
C VAL A 346 21.62 16.22 -14.43
N ASN A 347 21.22 17.18 -13.59
CA ASN A 347 21.99 18.40 -13.35
C ASN A 347 23.33 18.13 -12.65
N GLN A 348 23.38 17.18 -11.71
CA GLN A 348 24.64 16.74 -11.09
C GLN A 348 25.62 16.15 -12.10
N LEU A 349 25.14 15.30 -13.01
CA LEU A 349 25.98 14.69 -14.06
C LEU A 349 26.47 15.73 -15.07
N ARG A 350 25.59 16.64 -15.52
CA ARG A 350 25.94 17.76 -16.41
C ARG A 350 26.99 18.68 -15.84
N ARG A 351 27.07 18.79 -14.50
CA ARG A 351 28.14 19.52 -13.82
C ARG A 351 29.49 18.78 -13.86
N SER A 352 29.48 17.46 -14.00
CA SER A 352 30.68 16.64 -13.98
C SER A 352 31.36 16.46 -15.34
N GLY A 353 30.66 16.69 -16.45
CA GLY A 353 31.24 16.58 -17.80
C GLY A 353 30.28 16.93 -18.94
N GLU A 354 30.84 17.01 -20.14
CA GLU A 354 30.11 17.31 -21.39
C GLU A 354 29.60 16.05 -22.09
N ASN A 355 30.29 14.91 -21.99
CA ASN A 355 29.88 13.65 -22.63
C ASN A 355 29.47 12.63 -21.57
N ILE A 356 28.17 12.48 -21.36
CA ILE A 356 27.62 11.70 -20.26
C ILE A 356 26.89 10.48 -20.81
N ILE A 357 27.25 9.31 -20.30
CA ILE A 357 26.51 8.08 -20.52
C ILE A 357 26.05 7.55 -19.18
N ALA A 358 24.75 7.41 -19.00
CA ALA A 358 24.15 6.93 -17.77
C ALA A 358 23.37 5.63 -18.04
N PHE A 359 23.71 4.56 -17.34
CA PHE A 359 23.03 3.28 -17.42
C PHE A 359 21.91 3.22 -16.38
N THR A 360 20.69 2.90 -16.81
CA THR A 360 19.48 2.92 -15.98
C THR A 360 18.58 1.73 -16.31
N PRO A 361 17.77 1.21 -15.35
CA PRO A 361 16.74 0.21 -15.65
C PRO A 361 15.52 0.76 -16.40
N LEU A 362 15.33 2.10 -16.40
CA LEU A 362 14.16 2.74 -17.01
C LEU A 362 14.28 2.85 -18.54
N ASP A 363 13.17 2.66 -19.24
CA ASP A 363 13.01 2.98 -20.65
C ASP A 363 12.78 4.49 -20.89
N GLU A 364 12.80 4.90 -22.16
CA GLU A 364 12.71 6.31 -22.56
C GLU A 364 11.39 6.98 -22.16
N ALA A 365 10.28 6.26 -22.23
CA ALA A 365 8.97 6.78 -21.84
C ALA A 365 8.89 7.01 -20.33
N SER A 366 9.37 6.04 -19.55
CA SER A 366 9.44 6.09 -18.09
C SER A 366 10.39 7.17 -17.59
N ILE A 367 11.52 7.38 -18.28
CA ILE A 367 12.44 8.49 -17.99
C ILE A 367 11.72 9.83 -18.19
N THR A 368 11.09 10.03 -19.35
CA THR A 368 10.44 11.30 -19.71
C THR A 368 9.36 11.65 -18.69
N ALA A 369 8.46 10.73 -18.42
CA ALA A 369 7.39 10.93 -17.46
C ALA A 369 7.91 11.20 -16.04
N ARG A 370 8.95 10.48 -15.63
CA ARG A 370 9.55 10.68 -14.30
C ARG A 370 10.20 12.05 -14.17
N LEU A 371 10.95 12.49 -15.19
CA LEU A 371 11.57 13.81 -15.20
C LEU A 371 10.51 14.93 -15.24
N GLU A 372 9.42 14.76 -15.99
CA GLU A 372 8.29 15.70 -16.00
C GLU A 372 7.57 15.78 -14.65
N TYR A 373 7.28 14.63 -14.04
CA TYR A 373 6.64 14.53 -12.72
C TYR A 373 7.47 15.19 -11.61
N GLU A 374 8.79 15.03 -11.67
CA GLU A 374 9.72 15.50 -10.65
C GLU A 374 9.96 17.02 -10.66
N ARG A 375 9.49 17.75 -11.68
CA ARG A 375 9.60 19.21 -11.77
C ARG A 375 8.72 19.94 -10.75
N THR A 376 7.71 19.28 -10.17
CA THR A 376 6.80 19.85 -9.18
C THR A 376 7.06 19.27 -7.79
N SER A 377 8.11 19.73 -7.10
CA SER A 377 8.35 19.36 -5.69
C SER A 377 7.56 20.24 -4.74
N VAL A 378 6.89 19.62 -3.76
CA VAL A 378 6.13 20.28 -2.67
C VAL A 378 7.08 20.76 -1.58
N SER A 379 6.91 22.00 -1.17
CA SER A 379 7.63 22.55 -0.02
C SER A 379 7.20 21.88 1.27
N VAL A 380 8.10 21.75 2.26
CA VAL A 380 7.73 21.25 3.60
C VAL A 380 6.62 22.10 4.22
N THR A 381 6.61 23.42 3.93
CA THR A 381 5.56 24.33 4.39
C THR A 381 4.22 24.03 3.73
N GLN A 382 4.18 23.76 2.44
CA GLN A 382 2.96 23.38 1.73
C GLN A 382 2.47 22.01 2.20
N GLY A 383 3.37 21.06 2.45
CA GLY A 383 3.00 19.77 3.06
C GLY A 383 2.32 19.93 4.42
N ILE A 384 2.83 20.83 5.29
CA ILE A 384 2.20 21.13 6.58
C ILE A 384 0.83 21.79 6.41
N LYS A 385 0.71 22.77 5.51
CA LYS A 385 -0.57 23.44 5.22
C LYS A 385 -1.62 22.47 4.68
N ASN A 386 -1.23 21.61 3.75
CA ASN A 386 -2.10 20.57 3.19
C ASN A 386 -2.54 19.58 4.28
N LEU A 387 -1.63 19.18 5.18
CA LEU A 387 -1.94 18.27 6.28
C LEU A 387 -2.91 18.86 7.32
N SER A 388 -2.85 20.16 7.58
CA SER A 388 -3.79 20.81 8.51
C SER A 388 -5.04 21.37 7.82
N GLY A 389 -5.05 21.46 6.49
CA GLY A 389 -6.06 22.21 5.73
C GLY A 389 -6.02 23.72 5.96
N ASN A 390 -4.92 24.27 6.49
CA ASN A 390 -4.83 25.67 6.89
C ASN A 390 -3.71 26.38 6.12
N ASP A 391 -4.05 27.46 5.43
CA ASP A 391 -3.10 28.21 4.61
C ASP A 391 -2.06 29.01 5.42
N ASP A 392 -2.33 29.28 6.70
CA ASP A 392 -1.38 29.92 7.61
C ASP A 392 -0.52 28.84 8.30
N ILE A 393 0.80 28.90 8.10
CA ILE A 393 1.74 27.91 8.63
C ILE A 393 1.77 27.85 10.17
N THR A 394 1.51 28.97 10.84
CA THR A 394 1.53 29.05 12.31
C THR A 394 0.28 28.41 12.88
N LEU A 395 -0.88 28.68 12.27
CA LEU A 395 -2.13 28.03 12.63
C LEU A 395 -2.08 26.54 12.31
N ALA A 396 -1.59 26.16 11.12
CA ALA A 396 -1.37 24.79 10.70
C ALA A 396 -0.52 24.00 11.71
N LEU A 397 0.62 24.57 12.14
CA LEU A 397 1.47 23.94 13.13
C LEU A 397 0.79 23.80 14.50
N ARG A 398 0.07 24.83 14.96
CA ARG A 398 -0.68 24.77 16.23
C ARG A 398 -1.79 23.72 16.17
N GLU A 399 -2.50 23.64 15.06
CA GLU A 399 -3.57 22.68 14.83
C GLU A 399 -3.02 21.24 14.82
N LEU A 400 -1.95 20.98 14.08
CA LEU A 400 -1.27 19.66 14.11
C LEU A 400 -0.69 19.32 15.50
N GLN A 401 -0.21 20.32 16.25
CA GLN A 401 0.24 20.11 17.64
C GLN A 401 -0.92 19.76 18.56
N ASN A 402 -2.06 20.44 18.42
CA ASN A 402 -3.27 20.18 19.21
C ASN A 402 -3.91 18.83 18.85
N ASN A 403 -3.78 18.41 17.59
CA ASN A 403 -4.30 17.13 17.08
C ASN A 403 -3.36 15.95 17.37
N ARG A 404 -2.28 16.15 18.13
CA ARG A 404 -1.38 15.06 18.51
C ARG A 404 -2.09 14.11 19.48
N LEU A 405 -2.38 12.90 18.98
CA LEU A 405 -2.97 11.83 19.79
C LEU A 405 -2.08 11.50 21.01
N ALA A 406 -2.69 11.47 22.20
CA ALA A 406 -2.04 11.00 23.42
C ALA A 406 -1.77 9.48 23.34
N PRO A 407 -0.70 8.94 23.98
CA PRO A 407 -0.38 7.51 23.91
C PRO A 407 -1.57 6.59 24.26
N ARG A 408 -2.31 6.92 25.33
CA ARG A 408 -3.52 6.19 25.73
C ARG A 408 -4.63 6.18 24.68
N GLU A 409 -4.86 7.31 24.02
CA GLU A 409 -5.85 7.40 22.94
C GLU A 409 -5.40 6.60 21.72
N ARG A 410 -4.10 6.62 21.39
CA ARG A 410 -3.55 5.81 20.29
C ARG A 410 -3.74 4.32 20.56
N ALA A 411 -3.45 3.86 21.77
CA ALA A 411 -3.64 2.46 22.16
C ALA A 411 -5.11 2.04 22.02
N VAL A 412 -6.06 2.85 22.49
CA VAL A 412 -7.50 2.55 22.34
C VAL A 412 -7.92 2.55 20.86
N ARG A 413 -7.48 3.51 20.04
CA ARG A 413 -7.81 3.53 18.61
C ARG A 413 -7.26 2.33 17.84
N GLN A 414 -6.01 1.97 18.09
CA GLN A 414 -5.39 0.79 17.48
C GLN A 414 -6.08 -0.49 17.97
N ALA A 415 -6.52 -0.53 19.22
CA ALA A 415 -7.32 -1.64 19.75
C ALA A 415 -8.67 -1.75 19.04
N ILE A 416 -9.35 -0.63 18.77
CA ILE A 416 -10.58 -0.62 17.95
C ILE A 416 -10.29 -1.19 16.56
N GLU A 417 -9.23 -0.74 15.89
CA GLU A 417 -8.84 -1.25 14.56
C GLU A 417 -8.62 -2.77 14.57
N LEU A 418 -7.92 -3.29 15.59
CA LEU A 418 -7.65 -4.73 15.70
C LEU A 418 -8.92 -5.54 15.99
N VAL A 419 -9.76 -5.08 16.92
CA VAL A 419 -10.98 -5.78 17.33
C VAL A 419 -12.05 -5.75 16.23
N GLN A 420 -12.17 -4.62 15.53
CA GLN A 420 -13.06 -4.49 14.40
C GLN A 420 -12.64 -5.41 13.25
N GLY A 421 -11.33 -5.46 12.94
CA GLY A 421 -10.79 -6.29 11.87
C GLY A 421 -11.54 -6.07 10.55
N THR A 422 -12.15 -7.14 10.03
CA THR A 422 -12.94 -7.11 8.78
C THR A 422 -14.43 -6.83 8.98
N ASN A 423 -14.89 -6.78 10.23
CA ASN A 423 -16.29 -6.51 10.57
C ASN A 423 -16.54 -5.00 10.66
N VAL A 424 -17.81 -4.60 10.75
CA VAL A 424 -18.21 -3.19 10.90
C VAL A 424 -18.54 -2.80 12.34
N THR A 425 -18.73 -3.76 13.23
CA THR A 425 -19.03 -3.56 14.66
C THR A 425 -17.92 -4.08 15.57
N PHE A 426 -17.80 -3.51 16.76
CA PHE A 426 -16.88 -4.00 17.80
C PHE A 426 -17.47 -3.85 19.21
N SER A 427 -16.98 -4.64 20.16
CA SER A 427 -17.39 -4.58 21.57
C SER A 427 -16.44 -3.71 22.41
N SER A 428 -17.01 -2.99 23.38
CA SER A 428 -16.28 -2.23 24.39
C SER A 428 -15.26 -3.09 25.14
N LEU A 429 -15.66 -4.29 25.54
CA LEU A 429 -14.86 -5.17 26.39
C LEU A 429 -13.60 -5.64 25.67
N ASN A 430 -13.75 -6.10 24.43
CA ASN A 430 -12.64 -6.53 23.58
C ASN A 430 -11.66 -5.38 23.29
N VAL A 431 -12.17 -4.16 23.07
CA VAL A 431 -11.33 -2.98 22.86
C VAL A 431 -10.53 -2.64 24.11
N VAL A 432 -11.15 -2.64 25.29
CA VAL A 432 -10.45 -2.39 26.55
C VAL A 432 -9.38 -3.45 26.80
N SER A 433 -9.72 -4.74 26.68
CA SER A 433 -8.77 -5.86 26.82
C SER A 433 -7.57 -5.71 25.87
N THR A 434 -7.84 -5.42 24.60
CA THR A 434 -6.81 -5.24 23.58
C THR A 434 -5.93 -4.01 23.82
N ALA A 435 -6.51 -2.89 24.27
CA ALA A 435 -5.76 -1.68 24.59
C ALA A 435 -4.77 -1.91 25.74
N LEU A 436 -5.13 -2.69 26.75
CA LEU A 436 -4.23 -3.07 27.85
C LEU A 436 -3.07 -3.95 27.37
N LYS A 437 -3.31 -4.81 26.38
CA LYS A 437 -2.26 -5.61 25.73
C LYS A 437 -1.33 -4.76 24.85
N MET A 438 -1.81 -3.64 24.32
CA MET A 438 -1.02 -2.67 23.54
C MET A 438 -0.14 -1.79 24.42
N ASP A 439 -0.68 -1.31 25.55
CA ASP A 439 0.03 -0.49 26.51
C ASP A 439 -0.26 -0.94 27.95
N GLN A 440 0.68 -1.68 28.53
CA GLN A 440 0.59 -2.21 29.90
C GLN A 440 0.55 -1.12 30.98
N SER A 441 0.82 0.15 30.64
CA SER A 441 0.68 1.26 31.58
C SER A 441 -0.77 1.73 31.75
N LEU A 442 -1.69 1.30 30.88
CA LEU A 442 -3.10 1.62 30.96
C LEU A 442 -3.80 0.81 32.04
N SER A 443 -4.78 1.43 32.69
CA SER A 443 -5.77 0.72 33.52
C SER A 443 -7.07 0.53 32.75
N PRO A 444 -7.88 -0.51 33.06
CA PRO A 444 -9.17 -0.73 32.41
C PRO A 444 -10.07 0.51 32.45
N LEU A 445 -10.10 1.21 33.59
CA LEU A 445 -10.90 2.43 33.77
C LEU A 445 -10.45 3.57 32.83
N VAL A 446 -9.14 3.73 32.63
CA VAL A 446 -8.60 4.76 31.73
C VAL A 446 -8.91 4.42 30.28
N ALA A 447 -8.78 3.14 29.88
CA ALA A 447 -9.12 2.69 28.54
C ALA A 447 -10.62 2.88 28.25
N GLN A 448 -11.49 2.51 29.18
CA GLN A 448 -12.93 2.74 29.08
C GLN A 448 -13.29 4.23 29.01
N ALA A 449 -12.65 5.07 29.83
CA ALA A 449 -12.86 6.52 29.81
C ALA A 449 -12.45 7.14 28.47
N GLU A 450 -11.37 6.66 27.86
CA GLU A 450 -10.96 7.11 26.52
C GLU A 450 -11.92 6.62 25.42
N LEU A 451 -12.46 5.40 25.55
CA LEU A 451 -13.50 4.91 24.64
C LEU A 451 -14.78 5.78 24.73
N LEU A 452 -15.24 6.07 25.94
CA LEU A 452 -16.36 7.01 26.17
C LEU A 452 -16.05 8.41 25.64
N ARG A 453 -14.79 8.86 25.67
CA ARG A 453 -14.40 10.15 25.08
C ARG A 453 -14.45 10.12 23.55
N LEU A 454 -14.14 8.98 22.91
CA LEU A 454 -14.36 8.80 21.47
C LEU A 454 -15.86 8.83 21.14
N GLU A 455 -16.69 8.18 21.96
CA GLU A 455 -18.15 8.21 21.82
C GLU A 455 -18.73 9.63 22.00
N ASN A 456 -18.28 10.36 23.03
CA ASN A 456 -18.74 11.72 23.30
C ASN A 456 -18.30 12.73 22.22
N ARG A 457 -17.16 12.49 21.54
CA ARG A 457 -16.77 13.22 20.32
C ARG A 457 -17.50 12.72 19.08
N GLY A 458 -18.25 11.63 19.22
CA GLY A 458 -18.97 10.93 18.18
C GLY A 458 -18.09 10.15 17.20
N GLU A 459 -16.79 10.03 17.44
CA GLU A 459 -15.90 9.29 16.54
C GLU A 459 -16.25 7.80 16.44
N ILE A 460 -16.98 7.29 17.44
CA ILE A 460 -17.65 6.00 17.44
C ILE A 460 -19.13 6.23 17.78
N ILE A 461 -20.00 5.38 17.24
CA ILE A 461 -21.45 5.46 17.38
C ILE A 461 -21.90 4.25 18.19
N ALA A 462 -22.54 4.50 19.33
CA ALA A 462 -23.14 3.46 20.17
C ALA A 462 -24.37 2.86 19.48
N LEU A 463 -24.50 1.54 19.55
CA LEU A 463 -25.62 0.79 18.96
C LEU A 463 -26.69 0.49 20.00
N ASP A 464 -27.96 0.52 19.58
CA ASP A 464 -29.08 0.10 20.41
C ASP A 464 -29.23 -1.44 20.47
N GLY A 465 -30.18 -1.95 21.27
CA GLY A 465 -30.37 -3.40 21.43
C GLY A 465 -30.82 -4.15 20.16
N ASN A 466 -31.37 -3.47 19.15
CA ASN A 466 -31.72 -4.08 17.86
C ASN A 466 -30.53 -4.05 16.88
N GLN A 467 -29.67 -3.03 16.99
CA GLN A 467 -28.48 -2.85 16.18
C GLN A 467 -27.27 -3.65 16.71
N GLY A 468 -27.15 -3.79 18.03
CA GLY A 468 -25.98 -4.34 18.73
C GLY A 468 -25.90 -5.87 18.85
N ARG A 469 -26.48 -6.62 17.90
CA ARG A 469 -26.47 -8.11 17.96
C ARG A 469 -25.06 -8.71 18.02
N PHE A 470 -24.07 -8.03 17.44
CA PHE A 470 -22.69 -8.50 17.29
C PHE A 470 -21.63 -7.48 17.76
N GLY A 471 -22.03 -6.42 18.47
CA GLY A 471 -21.11 -5.40 18.98
C GLY A 471 -21.83 -4.20 19.60
N ASP A 472 -21.08 -3.39 20.33
CA ASP A 472 -21.61 -2.23 21.07
C ASP A 472 -21.49 -0.94 20.25
N TYR A 473 -20.56 -0.90 19.30
CA TYR A 473 -20.18 0.32 18.58
C TYR A 473 -19.89 0.07 17.10
N VAL A 474 -20.00 1.15 16.31
CA VAL A 474 -19.46 1.27 14.95
C VAL A 474 -18.54 2.50 14.88
N GLN A 475 -17.47 2.43 14.08
CA GLN A 475 -16.65 3.61 13.79
C GLN A 475 -17.40 4.60 12.88
N ARG A 476 -17.41 5.89 13.25
CA ARG A 476 -18.03 6.94 12.42
C ARG A 476 -17.38 7.05 11.04
N GLU A 477 -16.07 6.78 10.93
CA GLU A 477 -15.37 6.78 9.65
C GLU A 477 -15.96 5.77 8.66
N ASN A 478 -16.26 4.54 9.09
CA ASN A 478 -16.89 3.54 8.23
C ASN A 478 -18.28 3.98 7.76
N TRP A 479 -19.06 4.60 8.66
CA TRP A 479 -20.37 5.16 8.31
C TRP A 479 -20.25 6.28 7.26
N GLN A 480 -19.28 7.19 7.45
CA GLN A 480 -19.00 8.28 6.52
C GLN A 480 -18.56 7.75 5.16
N ASN A 481 -17.67 6.75 5.11
CA ASN A 481 -17.22 6.13 3.87
C ASN A 481 -18.40 5.54 3.07
N GLU A 482 -19.31 4.81 3.74
CA GLU A 482 -20.50 4.28 3.07
C GLU A 482 -21.45 5.39 2.59
N LYS A 483 -21.66 6.43 3.41
CA LYS A 483 -22.44 7.62 3.00
C LYS A 483 -21.84 8.30 1.77
N THR A 484 -20.51 8.48 1.72
CA THR A 484 -19.79 9.07 0.59
C THR A 484 -20.01 8.25 -0.68
N ILE A 485 -19.86 6.93 -0.61
CA ILE A 485 -20.10 6.04 -1.77
C ILE A 485 -21.53 6.21 -2.29
N LEU A 486 -22.53 6.13 -1.40
CA LEU A 486 -23.94 6.26 -1.78
C LEU A 486 -24.25 7.66 -2.36
N LYS A 487 -23.70 8.71 -1.75
CA LYS A 487 -23.84 10.10 -2.21
C LYS A 487 -23.28 10.27 -3.61
N ASN A 488 -22.03 9.84 -3.86
CA ASN A 488 -21.37 9.97 -5.15
C ASN A 488 -22.11 9.23 -6.27
N ILE A 489 -22.66 8.05 -5.96
CA ILE A 489 -23.51 7.30 -6.90
C ILE A 489 -24.80 8.06 -7.20
N LEU A 490 -25.46 8.59 -6.16
CA LEU A 490 -26.71 9.33 -6.30
C LEU A 490 -26.53 10.62 -7.11
N GLU A 491 -25.54 11.45 -6.77
CA GLU A 491 -25.19 12.67 -7.51
C GLU A 491 -24.71 12.36 -8.94
N GLY A 492 -24.20 11.15 -9.15
CA GLY A 492 -23.81 10.64 -10.46
C GLY A 492 -24.97 10.27 -11.38
N LYS A 493 -26.23 10.22 -10.91
CA LYS A 493 -27.38 9.84 -11.73
C LYS A 493 -27.72 10.89 -12.79
N ASN A 494 -27.84 10.44 -14.04
CA ASN A 494 -28.09 11.31 -15.19
C ASN A 494 -27.11 12.51 -15.31
N ALA A 495 -25.91 12.39 -14.75
CA ALA A 495 -24.97 13.50 -14.60
C ALA A 495 -24.05 13.70 -15.81
N VAL A 496 -23.99 12.73 -16.73
CA VAL A 496 -23.07 12.73 -17.87
C VAL A 496 -23.77 12.26 -19.15
N ASP A 497 -23.20 12.60 -20.31
CA ASP A 497 -23.70 12.12 -21.60
C ASP A 497 -23.38 10.63 -21.82
N PRO A 498 -24.18 9.89 -22.60
CA PRO A 498 -23.85 8.53 -23.03
C PRO A 498 -22.52 8.51 -23.79
N LEU A 499 -21.72 7.43 -23.61
CA LEU A 499 -20.49 7.25 -24.37
C LEU A 499 -20.81 7.00 -25.85
N ILE A 500 -21.85 6.21 -26.11
CA ILE A 500 -22.39 5.89 -27.43
C ILE A 500 -23.91 5.92 -27.34
N ALA A 501 -24.58 6.59 -28.28
CA ALA A 501 -26.03 6.79 -28.25
C ALA A 501 -26.86 5.54 -28.64
N ASP A 502 -26.27 4.63 -29.42
CA ASP A 502 -26.87 3.33 -29.77
C ASP A 502 -25.77 2.26 -29.76
N ALA A 503 -25.71 1.49 -28.66
CA ALA A 503 -24.69 0.47 -28.47
C ALA A 503 -25.09 -0.88 -29.10
N ARG A 504 -26.30 -1.03 -29.65
CA ARG A 504 -26.72 -2.28 -30.30
C ARG A 504 -25.84 -2.60 -31.50
N HIS A 505 -25.48 -1.60 -32.29
CA HIS A 505 -24.56 -1.77 -33.42
C HIS A 505 -23.15 -2.27 -33.02
N GLU A 506 -22.70 -1.94 -31.82
CA GLU A 506 -21.38 -2.36 -31.31
C GLU A 506 -21.42 -3.75 -30.64
N THR A 507 -22.58 -4.16 -30.12
CA THR A 507 -22.75 -5.37 -29.32
C THR A 507 -23.38 -6.55 -30.09
N GLU A 508 -24.25 -6.28 -31.06
CA GLU A 508 -24.94 -7.31 -31.84
C GLU A 508 -24.00 -8.09 -32.76
N GLY A 509 -24.23 -9.39 -32.89
CA GLY A 509 -23.44 -10.27 -33.77
C GLY A 509 -22.02 -10.58 -33.27
N LYS A 510 -21.65 -10.16 -32.05
CA LYS A 510 -20.34 -10.41 -31.42
C LYS A 510 -20.27 -11.71 -30.60
N GLY A 511 -21.33 -12.51 -30.59
CA GLY A 511 -21.40 -13.77 -29.83
C GLY A 511 -21.49 -13.57 -28.30
N LEU A 512 -22.01 -12.43 -27.86
CA LEU A 512 -22.29 -12.16 -26.46
C LEU A 512 -23.57 -12.88 -26.01
N THR A 513 -23.63 -13.27 -24.73
CA THR A 513 -24.89 -13.72 -24.10
C THR A 513 -25.80 -12.53 -23.82
N ASP A 514 -27.09 -12.77 -23.57
CA ASP A 514 -28.07 -11.70 -23.28
C ASP A 514 -27.63 -10.83 -22.09
N GLY A 515 -27.11 -11.47 -21.03
CA GLY A 515 -26.59 -10.77 -19.86
C GLY A 515 -25.36 -9.90 -20.18
N GLN A 516 -24.44 -10.41 -21.00
CA GLN A 516 -23.25 -9.66 -21.45
C GLN A 516 -23.63 -8.48 -22.34
N GLN A 517 -24.61 -8.67 -23.24
CA GLN A 517 -25.09 -7.62 -24.13
C GLN A 517 -25.78 -6.50 -23.34
N ASN A 518 -26.63 -6.85 -22.38
CA ASN A 518 -27.28 -5.86 -21.50
C ASN A 518 -26.25 -5.10 -20.65
N ALA A 519 -25.22 -5.78 -20.11
CA ALA A 519 -24.16 -5.12 -19.36
C ALA A 519 -23.31 -4.19 -20.24
N ALA A 520 -22.93 -4.61 -21.44
CA ALA A 520 -22.21 -3.76 -22.40
C ALA A 520 -23.05 -2.54 -22.82
N GLY A 521 -24.32 -2.76 -23.13
CA GLY A 521 -25.27 -1.67 -23.46
C GLY A 521 -25.39 -0.67 -22.32
N LEU A 522 -25.57 -1.14 -21.08
CA LEU A 522 -25.67 -0.26 -19.92
C LEU A 522 -24.42 0.61 -19.72
N ILE A 523 -23.22 0.07 -19.90
CA ILE A 523 -21.96 0.84 -19.78
C ILE A 523 -21.87 1.93 -20.87
N LEU A 524 -22.28 1.61 -22.09
CA LEU A 524 -22.11 2.49 -23.25
C LEU A 524 -23.22 3.56 -23.34
N GLU A 525 -24.46 3.20 -23.03
CA GLU A 525 -25.65 4.03 -23.25
C GLU A 525 -26.11 4.82 -22.02
N SER A 526 -25.74 4.39 -20.81
CA SER A 526 -26.20 5.06 -19.58
C SER A 526 -25.75 6.52 -19.55
N ARG A 527 -26.53 7.37 -18.86
CA ARG A 527 -26.22 8.77 -18.51
C ARG A 527 -25.65 8.91 -17.09
N ASP A 528 -25.44 7.79 -16.42
CA ASP A 528 -24.93 7.77 -15.06
C ASP A 528 -23.41 7.85 -15.05
N ARG A 529 -22.86 8.48 -14.01
CA ARG A 529 -21.42 8.49 -13.77
C ARG A 529 -20.91 7.15 -13.25
N PHE A 530 -21.75 6.44 -12.52
CA PHE A 530 -21.43 5.14 -11.92
C PHE A 530 -22.46 4.10 -12.35
N VAL A 531 -21.96 3.03 -12.97
CA VAL A 531 -22.75 1.86 -13.36
C VAL A 531 -22.20 0.64 -12.65
N THR A 532 -23.06 -0.28 -12.25
CA THR A 532 -22.64 -1.50 -11.55
C THR A 532 -22.96 -2.75 -12.36
N VAL A 533 -22.03 -3.69 -12.41
CA VAL A 533 -22.18 -4.97 -13.10
C VAL A 533 -21.92 -6.11 -12.11
N GLN A 534 -22.95 -6.89 -11.80
CA GLN A 534 -22.82 -8.14 -11.06
C GLN A 534 -22.63 -9.28 -12.05
N GLY A 535 -21.46 -9.91 -12.03
CA GLY A 535 -21.18 -11.05 -12.91
C GLY A 535 -20.64 -12.24 -12.12
N TYR A 536 -21.37 -13.37 -12.16
CA TYR A 536 -20.88 -14.59 -11.51
C TYR A 536 -19.58 -15.12 -12.15
N ALA A 537 -18.88 -15.99 -11.43
CA ALA A 537 -17.68 -16.64 -11.92
C ALA A 537 -17.96 -17.40 -13.23
N GLY A 538 -17.17 -17.12 -14.26
CA GLY A 538 -17.27 -17.81 -15.54
C GLY A 538 -18.35 -17.31 -16.50
N VAL A 539 -19.01 -16.19 -16.21
CA VAL A 539 -20.04 -15.59 -17.10
C VAL A 539 -19.46 -14.76 -18.26
N GLY A 540 -18.14 -14.73 -18.44
CA GLY A 540 -17.48 -14.09 -19.59
C GLY A 540 -17.27 -12.57 -19.51
N LYS A 541 -16.99 -12.03 -18.30
CA LYS A 541 -16.65 -10.60 -18.09
C LYS A 541 -15.58 -10.07 -19.06
N THR A 542 -14.46 -10.80 -19.23
CA THR A 542 -13.37 -10.41 -20.14
C THR A 542 -13.82 -10.29 -21.60
N THR A 543 -14.74 -11.15 -22.05
CA THR A 543 -15.30 -11.07 -23.41
C THR A 543 -16.16 -9.82 -23.56
N GLN A 544 -16.99 -9.53 -22.57
CA GLN A 544 -17.82 -8.33 -22.52
C GLN A 544 -16.96 -7.05 -22.49
N TYR A 545 -15.92 -7.01 -21.65
CA TYR A 545 -14.96 -5.90 -21.61
C TYR A 545 -14.23 -5.68 -22.92
N ARG A 546 -13.85 -6.74 -23.64
CA ARG A 546 -13.20 -6.61 -24.95
C ARG A 546 -14.10 -5.87 -25.96
N VAL A 547 -15.41 -6.14 -25.92
CA VAL A 547 -16.39 -5.45 -26.78
C VAL A 547 -16.54 -3.98 -26.35
N VAL A 548 -16.67 -3.72 -25.05
CA VAL A 548 -16.75 -2.34 -24.52
C VAL A 548 -15.50 -1.53 -24.85
N ALA A 549 -14.31 -2.08 -24.64
CA ALA A 549 -13.03 -1.44 -24.94
C ALA A 549 -12.90 -1.16 -26.44
N ALA A 550 -13.29 -2.10 -27.30
CA ALA A 550 -13.29 -1.90 -28.75
C ALA A 550 -14.26 -0.79 -29.20
N ALA A 551 -15.42 -0.66 -28.55
CA ALA A 551 -16.39 0.40 -28.82
C ALA A 551 -15.87 1.77 -28.33
N VAL A 552 -15.34 1.83 -27.11
CA VAL A 552 -14.78 3.05 -26.50
C VAL A 552 -13.58 3.58 -27.28
N ASN A 553 -12.70 2.69 -27.76
CA ASN A 553 -11.52 3.08 -28.56
C ASN A 553 -11.87 3.67 -29.94
N GLN A 554 -13.12 3.52 -30.41
CA GLN A 554 -13.59 4.18 -31.63
C GLN A 554 -14.02 5.63 -31.40
N VAL A 555 -14.20 6.05 -30.15
CA VAL A 555 -14.60 7.41 -29.78
C VAL A 555 -13.36 8.28 -29.59
N GLU A 556 -13.21 9.31 -30.42
CA GLU A 556 -12.03 10.17 -30.41
C GLU A 556 -11.84 10.89 -29.07
N GLY A 557 -10.62 10.79 -28.52
CA GLY A 557 -10.23 11.44 -27.28
C GLY A 557 -10.89 10.89 -26.01
N LEU A 558 -11.53 9.72 -26.06
CA LEU A 558 -12.01 9.00 -24.88
C LEU A 558 -10.95 7.99 -24.43
N GLU A 559 -10.62 7.99 -23.15
CA GLU A 559 -9.65 7.08 -22.56
C GLU A 559 -10.35 6.01 -21.72
N ILE A 560 -9.90 4.76 -21.80
CA ILE A 560 -10.34 3.67 -20.92
C ILE A 560 -9.20 3.27 -19.99
N ARG A 561 -9.49 3.17 -18.68
CA ARG A 561 -8.51 2.77 -17.66
C ARG A 561 -9.07 1.70 -16.74
N GLY A 562 -8.36 0.61 -16.60
CA GLY A 562 -8.68 -0.49 -15.70
C GLY A 562 -8.08 -0.29 -14.32
N LEU A 563 -8.85 -0.58 -13.28
CA LEU A 563 -8.41 -0.62 -11.89
C LEU A 563 -8.84 -1.95 -11.28
N ALA A 564 -7.94 -2.62 -10.57
CA ALA A 564 -8.26 -3.85 -9.87
C ALA A 564 -7.48 -3.98 -8.55
N PRO A 565 -7.98 -4.75 -7.58
CA PRO A 565 -7.30 -4.95 -6.29
C PRO A 565 -6.06 -5.85 -6.40
N THR A 566 -5.95 -6.70 -7.43
CA THR A 566 -4.85 -7.67 -7.57
C THR A 566 -4.13 -7.56 -8.92
N HIS A 567 -2.83 -7.86 -8.96
CA HIS A 567 -2.07 -7.89 -10.22
C HIS A 567 -2.63 -8.90 -11.23
N ARG A 568 -3.24 -9.98 -10.77
CA ARG A 568 -3.87 -10.98 -11.66
C ARG A 568 -5.07 -10.38 -12.40
N ALA A 569 -5.96 -9.71 -11.67
CA ALA A 569 -7.10 -9.03 -12.27
C ALA A 569 -6.67 -7.87 -13.20
N VAL A 570 -5.58 -7.16 -12.84
CA VAL A 570 -4.93 -6.20 -13.77
C VAL A 570 -4.51 -6.88 -15.06
N GLY A 571 -3.86 -8.05 -14.99
CA GLY A 571 -3.47 -8.83 -16.17
C GLY A 571 -4.66 -9.29 -17.02
N GLU A 572 -5.79 -9.64 -16.39
CA GLU A 572 -7.03 -10.01 -17.08
C GLU A 572 -7.67 -8.83 -17.83
N LEU A 573 -7.67 -7.64 -17.23
CA LEU A 573 -8.10 -6.40 -17.89
C LEU A 573 -7.18 -6.04 -19.07
N GLN A 574 -5.86 -6.16 -18.88
CA GLN A 574 -4.88 -5.94 -19.95
C GLN A 574 -5.09 -6.93 -21.11
N ALA A 575 -5.35 -8.20 -20.82
CA ALA A 575 -5.70 -9.22 -21.83
C ALA A 575 -7.05 -8.96 -22.53
N ALA A 576 -7.94 -8.17 -21.93
CA ALA A 576 -9.16 -7.68 -22.56
C ALA A 576 -8.92 -6.44 -23.46
N GLY A 577 -7.70 -5.89 -23.48
CA GLY A 577 -7.36 -4.67 -24.21
C GLY A 577 -7.58 -3.37 -23.41
N ILE A 578 -7.70 -3.46 -22.08
CA ILE A 578 -7.88 -2.30 -21.19
C ILE A 578 -6.56 -2.03 -20.47
N PRO A 579 -5.90 -0.88 -20.68
CA PRO A 579 -4.74 -0.48 -19.89
C PRO A 579 -5.13 -0.41 -18.42
N ALA A 580 -4.43 -1.16 -17.55
CA ALA A 580 -4.85 -1.31 -16.16
C ALA A 580 -3.69 -1.24 -15.16
N GLN A 581 -4.00 -0.81 -13.94
CA GLN A 581 -3.10 -0.80 -12.79
C GLN A 581 -3.85 -1.16 -11.49
N THR A 582 -3.12 -1.36 -10.39
CA THR A 582 -3.76 -1.69 -9.10
C THR A 582 -4.41 -0.45 -8.49
N ILE A 583 -5.49 -0.64 -7.71
CA ILE A 583 -6.15 0.46 -6.99
C ILE A 583 -5.18 1.13 -6.00
N ALA A 584 -4.38 0.34 -5.28
CA ALA A 584 -3.39 0.88 -4.34
C ALA A 584 -2.36 1.80 -5.03
N SER A 585 -1.86 1.39 -6.21
CA SER A 585 -0.96 2.23 -7.02
C SER A 585 -1.64 3.53 -7.44
N PHE A 586 -2.86 3.44 -7.99
CA PHE A 586 -3.63 4.60 -8.40
C PHE A 586 -3.87 5.58 -7.23
N LEU A 587 -4.34 5.10 -6.08
CA LEU A 587 -4.60 5.95 -4.90
C LEU A 587 -3.31 6.60 -4.38
N SER A 588 -2.18 5.89 -4.41
CA SER A 588 -0.88 6.46 -4.04
C SER A 588 -0.46 7.57 -5.01
N GLU A 589 -0.60 7.34 -6.32
CA GLU A 589 -0.30 8.34 -7.35
C GLU A 589 -1.18 9.59 -7.17
N GLN A 590 -2.48 9.43 -6.95
CA GLN A 590 -3.38 10.56 -6.74
C GLN A 590 -3.09 11.32 -5.45
N GLY A 591 -2.78 10.61 -4.35
CA GLY A 591 -2.36 11.23 -3.10
C GLY A 591 -1.10 12.08 -3.27
N GLU A 592 -0.13 11.61 -4.05
CA GLU A 592 1.05 12.41 -4.38
C GLU A 592 0.72 13.62 -5.29
N ARG A 593 -0.11 13.44 -6.32
CA ARG A 593 -0.55 14.54 -7.21
C ARG A 593 -1.28 15.64 -6.43
N GLN A 594 -2.19 15.26 -5.53
CA GLN A 594 -2.88 16.18 -4.65
C GLN A 594 -1.91 16.88 -3.70
N ALA A 595 -0.96 16.16 -3.10
CA ALA A 595 0.09 16.77 -2.30
C ALA A 595 0.90 17.80 -3.12
N ASN A 596 1.15 17.50 -4.39
CA ASN A 596 1.81 18.36 -5.39
C ASN A 596 0.95 19.54 -5.88
N GLY A 597 -0.29 19.69 -5.40
CA GLY A 597 -1.21 20.73 -5.84
C GLY A 597 -1.65 20.58 -7.30
N GLN A 598 -1.50 19.38 -7.87
CA GLN A 598 -1.95 19.07 -9.22
C GLN A 598 -3.41 18.66 -9.19
N THR A 599 -4.20 19.24 -10.09
CA THR A 599 -5.58 18.85 -10.34
C THR A 599 -5.61 17.89 -11.53
N THR A 600 -6.20 16.70 -11.36
CA THR A 600 -6.37 15.76 -12.46
C THR A 600 -7.74 15.97 -13.14
N ASP A 601 -7.75 15.95 -14.46
CA ASP A 601 -8.97 15.96 -15.28
C ASP A 601 -9.19 14.57 -15.90
N TYR A 602 -10.35 13.99 -15.59
CA TYR A 602 -10.85 12.71 -16.06
C TYR A 602 -12.14 12.85 -16.87
N SER A 603 -12.50 14.07 -17.31
CA SER A 603 -13.75 14.36 -18.06
C SER A 603 -13.97 13.50 -19.31
N ARG A 604 -12.90 12.92 -19.87
CA ARG A 604 -12.94 11.97 -20.98
C ARG A 604 -12.32 10.62 -20.62
N THR A 605 -12.57 10.13 -19.41
CA THR A 605 -12.04 8.86 -18.93
C THR A 605 -13.15 7.95 -18.41
N LEU A 606 -13.20 6.72 -18.94
CA LEU A 606 -13.98 5.60 -18.40
C LEU A 606 -13.06 4.71 -17.55
N PHE A 607 -13.33 4.66 -16.25
CA PHE A 607 -12.70 3.70 -15.35
C PHE A 607 -13.46 2.36 -15.35
N VAL A 608 -12.73 1.26 -15.49
CA VAL A 608 -13.26 -0.11 -15.35
C VAL A 608 -12.68 -0.68 -14.06
N ILE A 609 -13.50 -0.76 -13.02
CA ILE A 609 -13.11 -1.27 -11.71
C ILE A 609 -13.56 -2.74 -11.62
N ASP A 610 -12.65 -3.69 -11.78
CA ASP A 610 -12.95 -5.14 -11.71
C ASP A 610 -12.60 -5.73 -10.34
N GLU A 611 -13.23 -6.86 -10.01
CA GLU A 611 -13.17 -7.52 -8.70
C GLU A 611 -13.53 -6.57 -7.54
N SER A 612 -14.56 -5.74 -7.76
CA SER A 612 -15.03 -4.74 -6.81
C SER A 612 -15.48 -5.33 -5.46
N SER A 613 -15.85 -6.62 -5.43
CA SER A 613 -16.19 -7.33 -4.19
C SER A 613 -15.02 -7.48 -3.21
N MET A 614 -13.79 -7.26 -3.64
CA MET A 614 -12.60 -7.30 -2.78
C MET A 614 -12.13 -5.90 -2.31
N ILE A 615 -12.82 -4.82 -2.69
CA ILE A 615 -12.46 -3.45 -2.32
C ILE A 615 -13.16 -3.08 -1.00
N GLY A 616 -12.41 -2.56 -0.01
CA GLY A 616 -12.94 -2.10 1.28
C GLY A 616 -13.61 -0.72 1.23
N ASN A 617 -14.32 -0.36 2.30
CA ASN A 617 -15.09 0.89 2.37
C ASN A 617 -14.22 2.14 2.12
N ARG A 618 -13.04 2.23 2.76
CA ARG A 618 -12.17 3.41 2.66
C ARG A 618 -11.66 3.63 1.24
N ASP A 619 -11.15 2.57 0.62
CA ASP A 619 -10.54 2.64 -0.70
C ASP A 619 -11.59 2.92 -1.78
N LEU A 620 -12.79 2.33 -1.70
CA LEU A 620 -13.86 2.64 -2.67
C LEU A 620 -14.39 4.07 -2.49
N ALA A 621 -14.60 4.54 -1.26
CA ALA A 621 -15.02 5.92 -1.00
C ALA A 621 -14.03 6.92 -1.61
N THR A 622 -12.74 6.76 -1.28
CA THR A 622 -11.66 7.60 -1.82
C THR A 622 -11.61 7.55 -3.35
N LEU A 623 -11.77 6.35 -3.94
CA LEU A 623 -11.77 6.17 -5.39
C LEU A 623 -12.94 6.92 -6.06
N THR A 624 -14.16 6.78 -5.51
CA THR A 624 -15.33 7.50 -6.05
C THR A 624 -15.18 9.02 -5.93
N ASP A 625 -14.63 9.53 -4.83
CA ASP A 625 -14.36 10.96 -4.64
C ASP A 625 -13.38 11.50 -5.70
N ILE A 626 -12.29 10.79 -5.95
CA ILE A 626 -11.29 11.16 -6.97
C ILE A 626 -11.93 11.20 -8.37
N ILE A 627 -12.75 10.19 -8.70
CA ILE A 627 -13.43 10.11 -10.00
C ILE A 627 -14.44 11.24 -10.15
N VAL A 628 -15.21 11.54 -9.10
CA VAL A 628 -16.16 12.67 -9.09
C VAL A 628 -15.42 14.00 -9.27
N ALA A 629 -14.38 14.25 -8.48
CA ALA A 629 -13.59 15.48 -8.51
C ALA A 629 -12.92 15.72 -9.88
N GLY A 630 -12.50 14.66 -10.56
CA GLY A 630 -11.94 14.74 -11.91
C GLY A 630 -12.96 14.70 -13.04
N ASN A 631 -14.28 14.67 -12.78
CA ASN A 631 -15.30 14.52 -13.82
C ASN A 631 -15.27 13.21 -14.62
N GLY A 632 -14.66 12.15 -14.08
CA GLY A 632 -14.63 10.83 -14.72
C GLY A 632 -15.92 10.03 -14.55
N ARG A 633 -16.05 8.97 -15.36
CA ARG A 633 -17.09 7.93 -15.25
C ARG A 633 -16.45 6.61 -14.82
N ALA A 634 -17.18 5.76 -14.11
CA ALA A 634 -16.73 4.42 -13.78
C ALA A 634 -17.79 3.33 -13.91
N VAL A 635 -17.34 2.14 -14.29
CA VAL A 635 -18.08 0.89 -14.12
C VAL A 635 -17.46 0.09 -12.98
N MET A 636 -18.28 -0.25 -11.99
CA MET A 636 -17.91 -1.15 -10.91
C MET A 636 -18.41 -2.55 -11.24
N SER A 637 -17.50 -3.50 -11.33
CA SER A 637 -17.80 -4.88 -11.68
C SER A 637 -17.21 -5.84 -10.66
N GLY A 638 -17.95 -6.88 -10.35
CA GLY A 638 -17.54 -7.85 -9.35
C GLY A 638 -18.55 -8.98 -9.22
N ASP A 639 -18.29 -9.83 -8.24
CA ASP A 639 -19.18 -10.92 -7.87
C ASP A 639 -19.39 -10.91 -6.36
N GLU A 640 -20.60 -10.54 -5.94
CA GLU A 640 -20.98 -10.52 -4.53
C GLU A 640 -20.87 -11.90 -3.86
N ALA A 641 -20.99 -13.00 -4.60
CA ALA A 641 -20.87 -14.34 -4.03
C ALA A 641 -19.42 -14.77 -3.75
N GLN A 642 -18.42 -14.03 -4.25
CA GLN A 642 -17.00 -14.31 -4.00
C GLN A 642 -16.53 -13.73 -2.66
N LEU A 643 -15.24 -13.97 -2.36
CA LEU A 643 -14.59 -13.55 -1.13
C LEU A 643 -14.70 -12.03 -0.91
N LYS A 644 -14.83 -11.67 0.35
CA LYS A 644 -14.97 -10.28 0.82
C LYS A 644 -13.61 -9.60 1.01
N PRO A 645 -13.58 -8.25 1.11
CA PRO A 645 -12.35 -7.51 1.34
C PRO A 645 -11.67 -7.92 2.65
N LEU A 646 -10.35 -7.73 2.75
CA LEU A 646 -9.64 -7.83 4.03
C LEU A 646 -9.77 -6.57 4.89
N GLU A 647 -10.22 -5.47 4.30
CA GLU A 647 -10.56 -4.24 5.01
C GLU A 647 -12.02 -4.29 5.50
N SER A 648 -12.38 -3.36 6.39
CA SER A 648 -13.74 -3.24 6.92
C SER A 648 -14.76 -2.92 5.82
N GLY A 649 -15.92 -3.58 5.92
CA GLY A 649 -17.10 -3.33 5.09
C GLY A 649 -17.16 -4.14 3.78
N VAL A 650 -18.30 -4.04 3.11
CA VAL A 650 -18.59 -4.71 1.83
C VAL A 650 -19.27 -3.71 0.87
N PRO A 651 -18.55 -2.69 0.39
CA PRO A 651 -19.16 -1.57 -0.33
C PRO A 651 -19.72 -1.95 -1.71
N PHE A 652 -19.27 -3.05 -2.31
CA PHE A 652 -19.89 -3.56 -3.54
C PHE A 652 -21.32 -4.09 -3.29
N SER A 653 -21.51 -4.85 -2.21
CA SER A 653 -22.84 -5.25 -1.71
C SER A 653 -23.69 -4.04 -1.35
N LEU A 654 -23.12 -3.03 -0.69
CA LEU A 654 -23.80 -1.76 -0.42
C LEU A 654 -24.29 -1.12 -1.73
N THR A 655 -23.45 -1.10 -2.75
CA THR A 655 -23.76 -0.53 -4.06
C THR A 655 -24.89 -1.30 -4.75
N LEU A 656 -24.84 -2.63 -4.76
CA LEU A 656 -25.88 -3.47 -5.35
C LEU A 656 -27.23 -3.35 -4.61
N ASN A 657 -27.17 -3.36 -3.29
CA ASN A 657 -28.35 -3.57 -2.46
C ASN A 657 -28.93 -2.28 -1.88
N ARG A 658 -28.19 -1.18 -1.77
CA ARG A 658 -28.65 0.06 -1.10
C ARG A 658 -28.50 1.33 -1.94
N SER A 659 -27.72 1.31 -3.02
CA SER A 659 -27.50 2.50 -3.84
C SER A 659 -28.58 2.71 -4.90
N ALA A 660 -28.55 3.90 -5.52
CA ALA A 660 -29.38 4.21 -6.68
C ALA A 660 -28.82 3.62 -7.99
N ALA A 661 -27.59 3.09 -8.02
CA ALA A 661 -26.89 2.69 -9.25
C ALA A 661 -27.74 1.77 -10.14
N ASP A 662 -27.64 1.96 -11.45
CA ASP A 662 -28.20 0.98 -12.38
C ASP A 662 -27.30 -0.26 -12.39
N VAL A 663 -27.93 -1.42 -12.27
CA VAL A 663 -27.24 -2.72 -12.14
C VAL A 663 -27.58 -3.61 -13.31
N ALA A 664 -26.55 -4.11 -14.01
CA ALA A 664 -26.68 -5.24 -14.92
C ALA A 664 -26.24 -6.54 -14.21
N ILE A 665 -27.00 -7.63 -14.39
CA ILE A 665 -26.67 -8.93 -13.79
C ILE A 665 -26.40 -9.96 -14.89
N MET A 666 -25.19 -10.51 -14.89
CA MET A 666 -24.76 -11.58 -15.79
C MET A 666 -24.84 -12.92 -15.05
N LYS A 667 -25.81 -13.76 -15.44
CA LYS A 667 -26.07 -15.06 -14.78
C LYS A 667 -25.60 -16.29 -15.55
N GLU A 668 -25.47 -16.19 -16.86
CA GLU A 668 -25.19 -17.33 -17.74
C GLU A 668 -23.71 -17.72 -17.69
N ILE A 669 -23.41 -18.90 -17.15
CA ILE A 669 -22.05 -19.42 -16.99
C ILE A 669 -21.59 -20.11 -18.28
N VAL A 670 -20.53 -19.58 -18.89
CA VAL A 670 -20.00 -20.06 -20.18
C VAL A 670 -18.62 -20.71 -20.08
N ARG A 671 -17.94 -20.58 -18.93
CA ARG A 671 -16.58 -21.09 -18.72
C ARG A 671 -16.52 -22.62 -18.65
N GLN A 672 -17.36 -23.25 -17.83
CA GLN A 672 -17.30 -24.68 -17.57
C GLN A 672 -17.84 -25.52 -18.72
N THR A 673 -17.34 -26.76 -18.81
CA THR A 673 -17.93 -27.81 -19.64
C THR A 673 -19.41 -28.03 -19.26
N PRO A 674 -20.26 -28.49 -20.19
CA PRO A 674 -21.68 -28.77 -19.91
C PRO A 674 -21.91 -29.70 -18.72
N GLU A 675 -20.99 -30.63 -18.48
CA GLU A 675 -21.07 -31.61 -17.39
C GLU A 675 -20.75 -30.98 -16.02
N LEU A 676 -19.81 -30.04 -15.96
CA LEU A 676 -19.37 -29.41 -14.71
C LEU A 676 -20.17 -28.16 -14.35
N ARG A 677 -20.76 -27.48 -15.34
CA ARG A 677 -21.54 -26.23 -15.14
C ARG A 677 -22.61 -26.34 -14.04
N PRO A 678 -23.45 -27.41 -13.98
CA PRO A 678 -24.48 -27.49 -12.95
C PRO A 678 -23.91 -27.54 -11.53
N ALA A 679 -22.68 -28.06 -11.33
CA ALA A 679 -22.04 -28.06 -10.01
C ALA A 679 -21.84 -26.62 -9.50
N VAL A 680 -21.36 -25.72 -10.37
CA VAL A 680 -21.14 -24.30 -10.01
C VAL A 680 -22.48 -23.59 -9.78
N GLU A 681 -23.50 -23.86 -10.61
CA GLU A 681 -24.85 -23.31 -10.43
C GLU A 681 -25.46 -23.72 -9.08
N HIS A 682 -25.29 -24.97 -8.67
CA HIS A 682 -25.74 -25.46 -7.37
C HIS A 682 -24.99 -24.78 -6.20
N ILE A 683 -23.69 -24.50 -6.33
CA ILE A 683 -22.97 -23.75 -5.30
C ILE A 683 -23.50 -22.33 -5.17
N ILE A 684 -23.74 -21.62 -6.28
CA ILE A 684 -24.31 -20.26 -6.27
C ILE A 684 -25.69 -20.26 -5.58
N ALA A 685 -26.47 -21.34 -5.76
CA ALA A 685 -27.76 -21.52 -5.10
C ALA A 685 -27.67 -21.99 -3.63
N GLY A 686 -26.46 -22.15 -3.06
CA GLY A 686 -26.24 -22.65 -1.70
C GLY A 686 -26.47 -24.16 -1.53
N GLN A 687 -26.62 -24.91 -2.63
CA GLN A 687 -26.90 -26.34 -2.66
C GLN A 687 -25.60 -27.16 -2.68
N VAL A 688 -24.78 -27.00 -1.63
CA VAL A 688 -23.42 -27.57 -1.54
C VAL A 688 -23.36 -29.07 -1.81
N GLN A 689 -24.31 -29.84 -1.26
CA GLN A 689 -24.32 -31.29 -1.44
C GLN A 689 -24.58 -31.69 -2.90
N GLU A 690 -25.52 -31.03 -3.57
CA GLU A 690 -25.84 -31.33 -4.97
C GLU A 690 -24.70 -30.93 -5.88
N ALA A 691 -24.02 -29.82 -5.59
CA ALA A 691 -22.82 -29.42 -6.31
C ALA A 691 -21.72 -30.49 -6.25
N LEU A 692 -21.44 -31.03 -5.07
CA LEU A 692 -20.47 -32.11 -4.89
C LEU A 692 -20.89 -33.39 -5.60
N ASN A 693 -22.19 -33.74 -5.55
CA ASN A 693 -22.71 -34.91 -6.25
C ASN A 693 -22.49 -34.79 -7.77
N VAL A 694 -22.76 -33.61 -8.36
CA VAL A 694 -22.53 -33.35 -9.79
C VAL A 694 -21.05 -33.37 -10.12
N ALA A 695 -20.20 -32.70 -9.33
CA ALA A 695 -18.75 -32.69 -9.54
C ALA A 695 -18.17 -34.12 -9.50
N ASP A 696 -18.71 -34.99 -8.64
CA ASP A 696 -18.27 -36.38 -8.52
C ASP A 696 -18.66 -37.27 -9.72
N MET A 697 -19.67 -36.88 -10.51
CA MET A 697 -20.05 -37.61 -11.73
C MET A 697 -18.99 -37.45 -12.85
N VAL A 698 -18.19 -36.38 -12.83
CA VAL A 698 -17.10 -36.19 -13.78
C VAL A 698 -15.92 -37.03 -13.32
N SER A 699 -15.56 -38.07 -14.08
CA SER A 699 -14.52 -39.04 -13.68
C SER A 699 -13.11 -38.42 -13.60
N PRO A 700 -12.29 -38.75 -12.59
CA PRO A 700 -10.87 -38.34 -12.53
C PRO A 700 -10.02 -38.79 -13.72
N SER A 701 -10.48 -39.80 -14.47
CA SER A 701 -9.78 -40.36 -15.63
C SER A 701 -9.65 -39.39 -16.82
N ILE A 702 -10.40 -38.28 -16.82
CA ILE A 702 -10.28 -37.25 -17.87
C ILE A 702 -8.97 -36.48 -17.77
N VAL A 703 -8.32 -36.47 -16.60
CA VAL A 703 -7.07 -35.76 -16.40
C VAL A 703 -5.89 -36.64 -16.83
N PRO A 704 -5.06 -36.22 -17.81
CA PRO A 704 -3.96 -37.04 -18.31
C PRO A 704 -2.92 -37.37 -17.23
N ARG A 705 -2.59 -38.66 -17.06
CA ARG A 705 -1.62 -39.17 -16.08
C ARG A 705 -0.51 -39.98 -16.74
N ASP A 706 0.61 -40.10 -16.04
CA ASP A 706 1.69 -41.01 -16.43
C ASP A 706 1.20 -42.46 -16.40
N LYS A 707 1.82 -43.31 -17.22
CA LYS A 707 1.35 -44.68 -17.49
C LYS A 707 1.17 -45.55 -16.23
N ASP A 708 2.00 -45.33 -15.21
CA ASP A 708 2.01 -46.12 -13.97
C ASP A 708 1.46 -45.34 -12.77
N ALA A 709 0.88 -44.16 -12.99
CA ALA A 709 0.32 -43.33 -11.93
C ALA A 709 -1.08 -43.82 -11.52
N THR A 710 -1.32 -43.82 -10.20
CA THR A 710 -2.63 -44.17 -9.63
C THR A 710 -3.67 -43.11 -10.00
N VAL A 711 -4.82 -43.54 -10.50
CA VAL A 711 -5.98 -42.68 -10.72
C VAL A 711 -6.83 -42.68 -9.44
N PRO A 712 -7.24 -41.53 -8.91
CA PRO A 712 -8.19 -41.47 -7.79
C PRO A 712 -9.48 -42.24 -8.10
N GLU A 713 -10.05 -42.92 -7.10
CA GLU A 713 -11.26 -43.74 -7.29
C GLU A 713 -12.47 -42.90 -7.71
N ARG A 714 -12.54 -41.67 -7.22
CA ARG A 714 -13.60 -40.69 -7.48
C ARG A 714 -13.06 -39.27 -7.35
N SER A 715 -13.83 -38.29 -7.81
CA SER A 715 -13.42 -36.89 -7.83
C SER A 715 -13.52 -36.22 -6.47
N ILE A 716 -14.42 -36.68 -5.60
CA ILE A 716 -14.56 -36.19 -4.22
C ILE A 716 -14.14 -37.27 -3.22
N ILE A 717 -12.97 -37.11 -2.62
CA ILE A 717 -12.37 -38.07 -1.66
C ILE A 717 -12.62 -37.59 -0.22
N ASP A 718 -13.22 -38.46 0.60
CA ASP A 718 -13.39 -38.25 2.04
C ASP A 718 -12.38 -39.14 2.79
N LEU A 719 -11.53 -38.53 3.63
CA LEU A 719 -10.40 -39.19 4.30
C LEU A 719 -10.67 -39.52 5.78
N LYS A 720 -11.87 -39.25 6.29
CA LYS A 720 -12.21 -39.36 7.73
C LYS A 720 -11.81 -40.68 8.39
N ASP A 721 -12.03 -41.80 7.69
CA ASP A 721 -11.77 -43.16 8.18
C ASP A 721 -10.54 -43.80 7.50
N SER A 722 -9.68 -42.97 6.90
CA SER A 722 -8.49 -43.40 6.17
C SER A 722 -7.23 -43.10 6.99
N ASP A 723 -6.23 -43.99 6.93
CA ASP A 723 -4.88 -43.71 7.46
C ASP A 723 -4.07 -42.76 6.54
N LYS A 724 -4.65 -42.33 5.42
CA LYS A 724 -4.01 -41.45 4.42
C LYS A 724 -4.09 -39.99 4.81
N ILE A 725 -3.02 -39.24 4.54
CA ILE A 725 -2.92 -37.81 4.80
C ILE A 725 -3.28 -37.05 3.51
N ALA A 726 -4.16 -36.06 3.61
CA ALA A 726 -4.65 -35.30 2.46
C ALA A 726 -3.53 -34.62 1.64
N VAL A 727 -2.53 -34.07 2.33
CA VAL A 727 -1.35 -33.44 1.72
C VAL A 727 -0.62 -34.41 0.80
N ASP A 728 -0.36 -35.64 1.26
CA ASP A 728 0.37 -36.66 0.51
C ASP A 728 -0.44 -37.20 -0.67
N GLU A 729 -1.76 -37.36 -0.50
CA GLU A 729 -2.65 -37.80 -1.58
C GLU A 729 -2.74 -36.73 -2.69
N ILE A 730 -2.80 -35.45 -2.33
CA ILE A 730 -2.77 -34.33 -3.27
C ILE A 730 -1.45 -34.28 -4.02
N ALA A 731 -0.33 -34.37 -3.29
CA ALA A 731 0.99 -34.34 -3.90
C ALA A 731 1.22 -35.53 -4.84
N THR A 732 0.76 -36.73 -4.44
CA THR A 732 0.78 -37.94 -5.27
C THR A 732 -0.08 -37.77 -6.52
N ASP A 733 -1.29 -37.21 -6.39
CA ASP A 733 -2.18 -36.98 -7.52
C ASP A 733 -1.58 -35.99 -8.53
N PHE A 734 -1.02 -34.88 -8.04
CA PHE A 734 -0.39 -33.87 -8.88
C PHE A 734 0.88 -34.40 -9.56
N ALA A 735 1.78 -35.04 -8.80
CA ALA A 735 3.01 -35.62 -9.33
C ALA A 735 2.72 -36.76 -10.32
N GLY A 736 1.60 -37.47 -10.19
CA GLY A 736 1.14 -38.52 -11.12
C GLY A 736 0.58 -38.00 -12.45
N ARG A 737 0.31 -36.69 -12.57
CA ARG A 737 -0.14 -36.09 -13.84
C ARG A 737 1.03 -35.93 -14.81
N THR A 738 0.75 -36.00 -16.10
CA THR A 738 1.75 -35.66 -17.14
C THR A 738 2.21 -34.20 -17.00
N SER A 739 3.40 -33.84 -17.49
CA SER A 739 3.91 -32.46 -17.41
C SER A 739 2.91 -31.42 -17.95
N GLU A 740 2.29 -31.69 -19.12
CA GLU A 740 1.29 -30.79 -19.70
C GLU A 740 0.03 -30.66 -18.82
N ALA A 741 -0.40 -31.77 -18.20
CA ALA A 741 -1.54 -31.74 -17.28
C ALA A 741 -1.20 -30.99 -15.99
N ARG A 742 0.03 -31.09 -15.46
CA ARG A 742 0.50 -30.31 -14.30
C ARG A 742 0.46 -28.81 -14.59
N ASP A 743 0.89 -28.37 -15.78
CA ASP A 743 0.84 -26.96 -16.17
C ASP A 743 -0.59 -26.41 -16.28
N LYS A 744 -1.55 -27.29 -16.58
CA LYS A 744 -2.99 -27.00 -16.63
C LYS A 744 -3.73 -27.29 -15.32
N SER A 745 -3.00 -27.62 -14.26
CA SER A 745 -3.54 -27.94 -12.94
C SER A 745 -3.19 -26.87 -11.93
N LEU A 746 -4.15 -26.48 -11.08
CA LEU A 746 -3.90 -25.64 -9.92
C LEU A 746 -4.22 -26.41 -8.65
N ILE A 747 -3.32 -26.39 -7.67
CA ILE A 747 -3.61 -26.90 -6.33
C ILE A 747 -4.03 -25.73 -5.46
N VAL A 748 -5.16 -25.85 -4.77
CA VAL A 748 -5.73 -24.82 -3.92
C VAL A 748 -5.98 -25.35 -2.53
N ALA A 749 -5.40 -24.68 -1.53
CA ALA A 749 -5.61 -24.96 -0.12
C ALA A 749 -6.16 -23.73 0.60
N GLU A 750 -6.91 -23.93 1.68
CA GLU A 750 -7.43 -22.82 2.49
C GLU A 750 -6.34 -22.13 3.31
N LEU A 751 -5.37 -22.89 3.84
CA LEU A 751 -4.35 -22.37 4.76
C LEU A 751 -2.96 -22.31 4.12
N ASN A 752 -2.20 -21.28 4.48
CA ASN A 752 -0.80 -21.16 4.06
C ASN A 752 0.08 -22.32 4.58
N ARG A 753 -0.19 -22.82 5.79
CA ARG A 753 0.50 -24.01 6.34
C ARG A 753 0.32 -25.24 5.45
N ASP A 754 -0.92 -25.50 5.03
CA ASP A 754 -1.24 -26.66 4.19
C ASP A 754 -0.63 -26.49 2.79
N ARG A 755 -0.70 -25.27 2.23
CA ARG A 755 -0.04 -24.92 0.97
C ARG A 755 1.46 -25.23 1.01
N MET A 756 2.16 -24.80 2.07
CA MET A 756 3.60 -25.07 2.22
C MET A 756 3.88 -26.58 2.31
N ALA A 757 3.10 -27.32 3.11
CA ALA A 757 3.26 -28.77 3.24
C ALA A 757 3.01 -29.52 1.91
N ILE A 758 1.98 -29.10 1.14
CA ILE A 758 1.70 -29.65 -0.20
C ILE A 758 2.86 -29.35 -1.14
N ASN A 759 3.36 -28.13 -1.15
CA ASN A 759 4.46 -27.73 -2.01
C ASN A 759 5.72 -28.56 -1.75
N GLU A 760 6.09 -28.75 -0.48
CA GLU A 760 7.22 -29.57 -0.06
C GLU A 760 7.04 -31.04 -0.48
N SER A 761 5.86 -31.62 -0.24
CA SER A 761 5.54 -32.99 -0.65
C SER A 761 5.55 -33.18 -2.18
N VAL A 762 5.09 -32.16 -2.95
CA VAL A 762 5.18 -32.17 -4.42
C VAL A 762 6.64 -32.14 -4.88
N HIS A 763 7.48 -31.28 -4.29
CA HIS A 763 8.91 -31.23 -4.59
C HIS A 763 9.56 -32.60 -4.35
N ASP A 764 9.38 -33.19 -3.17
CA ASP A 764 9.97 -34.48 -2.80
C ASP A 764 9.61 -35.58 -3.80
N LEU A 765 8.33 -35.63 -4.23
CA LEU A 765 7.86 -36.63 -5.18
C LEU A 765 8.41 -36.41 -6.59
N LEU A 766 8.49 -35.16 -7.07
CA LEU A 766 9.05 -34.86 -8.40
C LEU A 766 10.57 -35.09 -8.42
N GLN A 767 11.27 -34.77 -7.32
CA GLN A 767 12.69 -35.08 -7.14
C GLN A 767 12.92 -36.59 -7.14
N ALA A 768 12.13 -37.36 -6.38
CA ALA A 768 12.22 -38.82 -6.33
C ALA A 768 11.93 -39.50 -7.68
N LYS A 769 11.09 -38.89 -8.52
CA LYS A 769 10.81 -39.33 -9.89
C LYS A 769 11.93 -38.97 -10.88
N GLY A 770 12.86 -38.08 -10.52
CA GLY A 770 13.89 -37.56 -11.43
C GLY A 770 13.34 -36.59 -12.49
N GLU A 771 12.17 -35.99 -12.24
CA GLU A 771 11.62 -34.91 -13.07
C GLU A 771 12.31 -33.57 -12.77
N LEU A 772 12.87 -33.44 -11.57
CA LEU A 772 13.72 -32.33 -11.14
C LEU A 772 15.21 -32.74 -11.23
N GLY A 773 16.06 -31.75 -11.53
CA GLY A 773 17.50 -31.93 -11.68
C GLY A 773 18.29 -31.82 -10.38
N ASP A 774 19.53 -31.34 -10.50
CA ASP A 774 20.39 -31.07 -9.35
C ASP A 774 19.77 -30.02 -8.43
N SER A 775 19.97 -30.18 -7.12
CA SER A 775 19.37 -29.35 -6.08
C SER A 775 20.40 -28.61 -5.21
N VAL A 776 19.96 -27.53 -4.57
CA VAL A 776 20.71 -26.78 -3.56
C VAL A 776 19.77 -26.34 -2.44
N THR A 777 20.20 -26.44 -1.19
CA THR A 777 19.48 -25.89 -0.04
C THR A 777 19.84 -24.42 0.14
N VAL A 778 18.82 -23.56 0.17
CA VAL A 778 18.95 -22.11 0.29
C VAL A 778 18.02 -21.58 1.37
N ASN A 779 18.35 -20.39 1.89
CA ASN A 779 17.44 -19.69 2.78
C ASN A 779 16.41 -18.91 1.96
N HIS A 780 15.16 -18.92 2.40
CA HIS A 780 14.12 -18.02 1.92
C HIS A 780 13.41 -17.31 3.08
N LEU A 781 12.73 -16.21 2.77
CA LEU A 781 11.99 -15.40 3.75
C LEU A 781 10.50 -15.70 3.64
N VAL A 782 9.97 -16.34 4.68
CA VAL A 782 8.53 -16.58 4.83
C VAL A 782 7.94 -15.43 5.64
N ARG A 783 6.98 -14.71 5.08
CA ARG A 783 6.32 -13.62 5.79
C ARG A 783 5.62 -14.16 7.05
N VAL A 784 5.75 -13.43 8.15
CA VAL A 784 4.94 -13.66 9.35
C VAL A 784 3.63 -12.93 9.17
N SER A 785 2.53 -13.63 9.40
CA SER A 785 1.20 -13.08 9.15
C SER A 785 0.82 -12.12 10.26
N ASN A 786 0.38 -10.91 9.90
CA ASN A 786 0.12 -9.84 10.86
C ASN A 786 -0.83 -8.75 10.32
N SER A 787 -1.73 -8.22 11.15
CA SER A 787 -2.41 -6.95 10.87
C SER A 787 -1.46 -5.74 11.01
N MET A 788 -1.88 -4.55 10.59
CA MET A 788 -1.11 -3.32 10.84
C MET A 788 -1.07 -3.00 12.34
N ALA A 789 -2.18 -3.25 13.04
CA ALA A 789 -2.28 -3.08 14.47
C ALA A 789 -1.41 -4.08 15.26
N ASP A 790 -1.17 -5.30 14.75
CA ASP A 790 -0.25 -6.26 15.40
C ASP A 790 1.18 -5.75 15.47
N LEU A 791 1.66 -5.04 14.44
CA LEU A 791 2.99 -4.41 14.46
C LEU A 791 3.12 -3.32 15.53
N ASN A 792 2.01 -2.82 16.05
CA ASN A 792 2.00 -1.83 17.12
C ASN A 792 1.92 -2.47 18.52
N ARG A 793 1.76 -3.79 18.60
CA ARG A 793 1.73 -4.55 19.86
C ARG A 793 3.13 -5.03 20.25
N PRO A 794 3.65 -4.68 21.45
CA PRO A 794 4.93 -5.21 21.94
C PRO A 794 4.99 -6.74 22.02
N GLY A 795 3.85 -7.39 22.30
CA GLY A 795 3.74 -8.87 22.34
C GLY A 795 4.11 -9.52 21.01
N PHE A 796 3.66 -8.96 19.89
CA PHE A 796 3.97 -9.48 18.55
C PHE A 796 5.48 -9.52 18.28
N TRP A 797 6.21 -8.47 18.67
CA TRP A 797 7.66 -8.44 18.53
C TRP A 797 8.37 -9.44 19.43
N SER A 798 7.81 -9.70 20.62
CA SER A 798 8.36 -10.67 21.57
C SER A 798 8.21 -12.10 21.07
N GLU A 799 7.04 -12.42 20.49
CA GLU A 799 6.74 -13.70 19.85
C GLU A 799 7.64 -13.96 18.64
N ASN A 800 8.05 -12.90 17.95
CA ASN A 800 8.90 -12.93 16.75
C ASN A 800 10.37 -12.60 17.04
N TYR A 801 10.86 -12.91 18.24
CA TYR A 801 12.27 -12.73 18.60
C TYR A 801 13.20 -13.42 17.60
N LYS A 802 14.27 -12.72 17.17
CA LYS A 802 15.24 -13.13 16.12
C LYS A 802 14.70 -13.25 14.70
N ASN A 803 13.41 -13.00 14.45
CA ASN A 803 12.92 -12.92 13.08
C ASN A 803 13.50 -11.71 12.34
N THR A 804 13.54 -11.80 11.02
CA THR A 804 13.99 -10.73 10.14
C THR A 804 12.87 -9.71 10.00
N VAL A 805 13.18 -8.42 10.15
CA VAL A 805 12.25 -7.33 9.87
C VAL A 805 12.80 -6.48 8.72
N ARG A 806 11.96 -6.25 7.72
CA ARG A 806 12.21 -5.28 6.65
C ARG A 806 11.54 -3.96 7.01
N ILE A 807 12.32 -2.88 7.05
CA ILE A 807 11.81 -1.52 7.24
C ILE A 807 12.33 -0.65 6.09
N GLY A 808 11.45 -0.35 5.14
CA GLY A 808 11.85 0.16 3.83
C GLY A 808 12.76 -0.83 3.10
N GLU A 809 13.97 -0.39 2.74
CA GLU A 809 14.98 -1.22 2.05
C GLU A 809 15.91 -1.99 3.00
N GLN A 810 15.80 -1.76 4.30
CA GLN A 810 16.73 -2.31 5.29
C GLN A 810 16.18 -3.59 5.91
N TYR A 811 17.02 -4.62 5.96
CA TYR A 811 16.78 -5.85 6.68
C TYR A 811 17.50 -5.80 8.03
N LEU A 812 16.75 -6.05 9.09
CA LEU A 812 17.21 -6.04 10.48
C LEU A 812 16.71 -7.31 11.18
N THR A 813 17.21 -7.57 12.37
CA THR A 813 16.80 -8.71 13.20
C THR A 813 16.18 -8.22 14.49
N ILE A 814 15.05 -8.80 14.88
CA ILE A 814 14.34 -8.44 16.11
C ILE A 814 15.18 -8.89 17.33
N GLY A 815 15.51 -7.92 18.18
CA GLY A 815 16.25 -8.07 19.42
C GLY A 815 15.33 -8.12 20.64
N LEU A 816 15.80 -7.61 21.78
CA LEU A 816 15.05 -7.63 23.03
C LEU A 816 13.85 -6.67 22.98
N VAL A 817 12.75 -7.08 23.63
CA VAL A 817 11.59 -6.24 23.89
C VAL A 817 11.60 -5.87 25.37
N ASP A 818 11.57 -4.58 25.69
CA ASP A 818 11.35 -4.09 27.05
C ASP A 818 9.85 -3.82 27.26
N PRO A 819 9.13 -4.71 27.97
CA PRO A 819 7.70 -4.56 28.17
C PRO A 819 7.34 -3.36 29.07
N LYS A 820 8.27 -2.83 29.87
CA LYS A 820 7.99 -1.68 30.74
C LYS A 820 8.01 -0.34 29.99
N SER A 821 8.89 -0.22 29.01
CA SER A 821 9.04 1.00 28.20
C SER A 821 8.38 0.90 26.83
N ASN A 822 7.80 -0.25 26.48
CA ASN A 822 7.26 -0.55 25.15
C ASN A 822 8.27 -0.24 24.04
N LEU A 823 9.52 -0.67 24.23
CA LEU A 823 10.60 -0.49 23.26
C LEU A 823 11.09 -1.84 22.73
N VAL A 824 11.36 -1.88 21.43
CA VAL A 824 11.88 -3.05 20.71
C VAL A 824 13.24 -2.71 20.13
N GLU A 825 14.24 -3.52 20.43
CA GLU A 825 15.55 -3.44 19.81
C GLU A 825 15.54 -4.11 18.43
N LEU A 826 16.12 -3.45 17.44
CA LEU A 826 16.35 -3.97 16.10
C LEU A 826 17.84 -3.92 15.77
N ASN A 827 18.38 -5.05 15.35
CA ASN A 827 19.81 -5.25 15.12
C ASN A 827 20.12 -5.32 13.62
N HIS A 828 21.13 -4.58 13.17
CA HIS A 828 21.60 -4.64 11.80
C HIS A 828 22.72 -5.68 11.69
N GLN A 829 22.51 -6.75 10.91
CA GLN A 829 23.46 -7.86 10.85
C GLN A 829 24.81 -7.47 10.24
N GLU A 830 24.84 -6.73 9.12
CA GLU A 830 26.12 -6.37 8.46
C GLU A 830 26.99 -5.39 9.28
N THR A 831 26.37 -4.45 10.02
CA THR A 831 27.09 -3.38 10.72
C THR A 831 27.25 -3.65 12.22
N GLY A 832 26.46 -4.57 12.79
CA GLY A 832 26.38 -4.83 14.22
C GLY A 832 25.74 -3.70 15.04
N SER A 833 25.14 -2.68 14.39
CA SER A 833 24.47 -1.58 15.09
C SER A 833 23.05 -1.96 15.52
N SER A 834 22.64 -1.55 16.73
CA SER A 834 21.25 -1.67 17.18
C SER A 834 20.51 -0.34 17.19
N ARG A 835 19.19 -0.39 17.02
CA ARG A 835 18.27 0.75 17.15
C ARG A 835 17.06 0.35 17.97
N TRP A 836 16.51 1.27 18.75
CA TRP A 836 15.29 1.05 19.53
C TRP A 836 14.11 1.76 18.87
N ILE A 837 12.97 1.08 18.79
CA ILE A 837 11.71 1.63 18.26
C ILE A 837 10.60 1.44 19.28
N SER A 838 9.60 2.33 19.27
CA SER A 838 8.34 2.09 19.97
C SER A 838 7.33 1.53 18.98
N PRO A 839 6.78 0.31 19.19
CA PRO A 839 5.73 -0.25 18.36
C PRO A 839 4.51 0.67 18.24
N LEU A 840 4.09 1.33 19.33
CA LEU A 840 2.91 2.20 19.35
C LEU A 840 3.04 3.44 18.42
N GLU A 841 4.28 3.91 18.19
CA GLU A 841 4.58 5.06 17.32
C GLU A 841 5.07 4.64 15.93
N LEU A 842 5.12 3.33 15.65
CA LEU A 842 5.62 2.80 14.41
C LEU A 842 4.65 3.08 13.26
N ARG A 843 5.18 3.54 12.14
CA ARG A 843 4.42 3.57 10.88
C ARG A 843 4.41 2.17 10.28
N ALA A 844 3.46 1.35 10.69
CA ALA A 844 3.35 -0.06 10.32
C ALA A 844 3.33 -0.30 8.80
N SER A 845 2.84 0.67 8.00
CA SER A 845 2.74 0.56 6.53
C SER A 845 4.04 0.20 5.79
N ASN A 846 5.22 0.51 6.35
CA ASN A 846 6.52 0.25 5.71
C ASN A 846 7.32 -0.87 6.41
N VAL A 847 6.63 -1.72 7.19
CA VAL A 847 7.24 -2.73 8.04
C VAL A 847 6.67 -4.11 7.71
N ALA A 848 7.56 -5.08 7.50
CA ALA A 848 7.20 -6.47 7.34
C ALA A 848 8.14 -7.36 8.13
N VAL A 849 7.60 -8.38 8.80
CA VAL A 849 8.35 -9.37 9.58
C VAL A 849 8.36 -10.69 8.83
N PHE A 850 9.51 -11.36 8.86
CA PHE A 850 9.79 -12.58 8.12
C PHE A 850 10.52 -13.59 9.02
N GLU A 851 10.10 -14.84 8.92
CA GLU A 851 10.84 -15.99 9.41
C GLU A 851 11.80 -16.46 8.30
N THR A 852 13.06 -16.74 8.63
CA THR A 852 14.00 -17.34 7.68
C THR A 852 13.88 -18.86 7.77
N LYS A 853 13.58 -19.52 6.65
CA LYS A 853 13.52 -20.99 6.55
C LYS A 853 14.47 -21.50 5.48
N GLU A 854 14.87 -22.75 5.62
CA GLU A 854 15.62 -23.48 4.60
C GLU A 854 14.65 -24.13 3.61
N MET A 855 15.02 -24.12 2.34
CA MET A 855 14.24 -24.65 1.23
C MET A 855 15.21 -25.31 0.24
N GLU A 856 14.89 -26.52 -0.21
CA GLU A 856 15.61 -27.15 -1.32
C GLU A 856 15.09 -26.58 -2.64
N VAL A 857 15.99 -26.30 -3.59
CA VAL A 857 15.62 -25.78 -4.90
C VAL A 857 16.35 -26.56 -5.96
N SER A 858 15.60 -27.13 -6.91
CA SER A 858 16.14 -27.95 -7.99
C SER A 858 16.09 -27.27 -9.36
N VAL A 859 16.93 -27.71 -10.30
CA VAL A 859 16.74 -27.36 -11.71
C VAL A 859 15.42 -27.93 -12.21
N GLY A 860 14.60 -27.12 -12.89
CA GLY A 860 13.23 -27.45 -13.29
C GLY A 860 12.16 -27.10 -12.25
N GLU A 861 12.56 -26.62 -11.06
CA GLU A 861 11.64 -26.25 -9.99
C GLU A 861 10.72 -25.10 -10.38
N ARG A 862 9.44 -25.22 -10.04
CA ARG A 862 8.47 -24.13 -10.20
C ARG A 862 8.48 -23.27 -8.94
N ILE A 863 8.83 -22.00 -9.11
CA ILE A 863 8.95 -21.01 -8.04
C ILE A 863 7.95 -19.88 -8.25
N ARG A 864 7.50 -19.29 -7.15
CA ARG A 864 6.68 -18.09 -7.08
C ARG A 864 7.43 -17.00 -6.31
N PHE A 865 7.45 -15.78 -6.82
CA PHE A 865 8.00 -14.64 -6.09
C PHE A 865 7.04 -14.17 -5.00
N THR A 866 7.56 -13.87 -3.80
CA THR A 866 6.74 -13.42 -2.67
C THR A 866 6.78 -11.90 -2.45
N ALA A 867 7.70 -11.21 -3.14
CA ALA A 867 7.80 -9.75 -3.15
C ALA A 867 8.02 -9.23 -4.58
N THR A 868 7.61 -7.98 -4.83
CA THR A 868 7.87 -7.29 -6.11
C THR A 868 9.30 -6.77 -6.13
N ASP A 869 10.05 -7.08 -7.19
CA ASP A 869 11.38 -6.56 -7.48
C ASP A 869 11.29 -5.71 -8.76
N HIS A 870 11.18 -4.40 -8.57
CA HIS A 870 11.05 -3.44 -9.68
C HIS A 870 12.31 -3.39 -10.55
N ASP A 871 13.50 -3.61 -9.99
CA ASP A 871 14.76 -3.57 -10.75
C ASP A 871 14.83 -4.75 -11.72
N ARG A 872 14.30 -5.91 -11.34
CA ARG A 872 14.22 -7.11 -12.19
C ARG A 872 12.90 -7.23 -12.95
N LYS A 873 11.99 -6.27 -12.79
CA LYS A 873 10.63 -6.23 -13.38
C LYS A 873 9.75 -7.42 -12.98
N VAL A 874 10.02 -8.04 -11.84
CA VAL A 874 9.26 -9.20 -11.36
C VAL A 874 8.24 -8.75 -10.32
N LYS A 875 7.00 -9.20 -10.42
CA LYS A 875 5.94 -8.86 -9.47
C LYS A 875 5.74 -9.96 -8.44
N SER A 876 5.23 -9.60 -7.26
CA SER A 876 4.76 -10.59 -6.29
C SER A 876 3.70 -11.50 -6.93
N ASN A 877 3.79 -12.81 -6.63
CA ASN A 877 3.05 -13.91 -7.23
C ASN A 877 3.39 -14.26 -8.69
N ASP A 878 4.36 -13.60 -9.34
CA ASP A 878 4.86 -14.07 -10.63
C ASP A 878 5.43 -15.49 -10.47
N LEU A 879 5.15 -16.35 -11.44
CA LEU A 879 5.69 -17.70 -11.52
C LEU A 879 6.95 -17.70 -12.39
N ALA A 880 7.92 -18.53 -11.99
CA ALA A 880 9.13 -18.78 -12.76
C ALA A 880 9.58 -20.23 -12.63
N VAL A 881 10.40 -20.67 -13.57
CA VAL A 881 11.01 -22.01 -13.56
C VAL A 881 12.51 -21.88 -13.39
N VAL A 882 13.10 -22.67 -12.49
CA VAL A 882 14.56 -22.72 -12.33
C VAL A 882 15.17 -23.39 -13.55
N THR A 883 16.10 -22.68 -14.20
CA THR A 883 16.78 -23.15 -15.42
C THR A 883 18.22 -23.58 -15.15
N GLU A 884 18.89 -22.96 -14.18
CA GLU A 884 20.29 -23.23 -13.85
C GLU A 884 20.57 -22.89 -12.38
N ILE A 885 21.38 -23.73 -11.73
CA ILE A 885 21.92 -23.48 -10.40
C ILE A 885 23.44 -23.55 -10.50
N ASP A 886 24.11 -22.48 -10.10
CA ASP A 886 25.58 -22.42 -10.18
C ASP A 886 26.26 -23.11 -8.98
N LYS A 887 27.58 -23.34 -9.08
CA LYS A 887 28.39 -23.98 -8.03
C LYS A 887 28.44 -23.20 -6.70
N VAL A 888 28.00 -21.95 -6.72
CA VAL A 888 28.06 -21.00 -5.60
C VAL A 888 26.65 -20.82 -4.98
N GLY A 889 25.63 -21.47 -5.54
CA GLY A 889 24.24 -21.44 -5.07
C GLY A 889 23.39 -20.31 -5.65
N LYS A 890 23.83 -19.62 -6.72
CA LYS A 890 22.97 -18.67 -7.43
C LYS A 890 21.96 -19.42 -8.29
N ILE A 891 20.74 -18.90 -8.30
CA ILE A 891 19.61 -19.50 -8.98
C ILE A 891 19.25 -18.64 -10.18
N THR A 892 19.21 -19.25 -11.36
CA THR A 892 18.74 -18.62 -12.59
C THR A 892 17.35 -19.12 -12.93
N LEU A 893 16.43 -18.19 -13.14
CA LEU A 893 15.02 -18.43 -13.35
C LEU A 893 14.59 -17.91 -14.74
N ASP A 894 13.64 -18.60 -15.36
CA ASP A 894 12.85 -18.08 -16.48
C ASP A 894 11.47 -17.63 -15.98
N ALA A 895 11.25 -16.32 -15.98
CA ALA A 895 10.01 -15.66 -15.56
C ALA A 895 9.23 -15.13 -16.77
N GLY A 896 8.64 -16.05 -17.53
CA GLY A 896 7.84 -15.71 -18.73
C GLY A 896 8.69 -15.24 -19.91
N GLY A 897 9.79 -15.92 -20.19
CA GLY A 897 10.77 -15.57 -21.23
C GLY A 897 11.86 -14.61 -20.76
N ARG A 898 11.83 -14.20 -19.47
CA ARG A 898 12.79 -13.25 -18.88
C ARG A 898 13.74 -13.98 -17.96
N LYS A 899 15.05 -13.82 -18.21
CA LYS A 899 16.09 -14.39 -17.36
C LYS A 899 16.27 -13.56 -16.09
N VAL A 900 16.03 -14.17 -14.93
CA VAL A 900 16.18 -13.56 -13.60
C VAL A 900 17.24 -14.32 -12.83
N VAL A 901 18.17 -13.62 -12.17
CA VAL A 901 19.23 -14.25 -11.36
C VAL A 901 19.13 -13.79 -9.92
N LEU A 902 19.02 -14.76 -9.01
CA LEU A 902 18.94 -14.56 -7.56
C LEU A 902 20.21 -15.09 -6.88
N ASP A 903 20.68 -14.35 -5.87
CA ASP A 903 21.72 -14.79 -4.93
C ASP A 903 21.13 -14.97 -3.52
N PRO A 904 20.66 -16.17 -3.16
CA PRO A 904 19.96 -16.43 -1.89
C PRO A 904 20.80 -16.19 -0.62
N ARG A 905 22.07 -15.80 -0.74
CA ARG A 905 22.89 -15.33 0.39
C ARG A 905 22.60 -13.88 0.76
N GLU A 906 21.98 -13.11 -0.13
CA GLU A 906 21.52 -11.75 0.13
C GLU A 906 20.02 -11.77 0.49
N GLN A 907 19.65 -11.19 1.64
CA GLN A 907 18.25 -11.24 2.14
C GLN A 907 17.21 -10.66 1.16
N LYS A 908 17.60 -9.72 0.30
CA LYS A 908 16.70 -9.18 -0.74
C LYS A 908 16.34 -10.19 -1.84
N ASP A 909 17.14 -11.23 -2.03
CA ASP A 909 16.96 -12.25 -3.06
C ASP A 909 16.32 -13.53 -2.49
N GLN A 910 15.89 -13.50 -1.22
CA GLN A 910 15.26 -14.61 -0.50
C GLN A 910 13.71 -14.58 -0.57
N HIS A 911 13.12 -13.68 -1.37
CA HIS A 911 11.66 -13.51 -1.48
C HIS A 911 11.03 -14.40 -2.55
N PHE A 912 11.08 -15.70 -2.31
CA PHE A 912 10.49 -16.70 -3.19
C PHE A 912 10.03 -17.93 -2.41
N ASP A 913 9.14 -18.71 -3.01
CA ASP A 913 8.59 -19.96 -2.47
C ASP A 913 8.21 -20.90 -3.62
N TYR A 914 7.88 -22.16 -3.35
CA TYR A 914 7.39 -23.08 -4.37
C TYR A 914 6.08 -22.58 -5.00
N GLY A 915 5.92 -22.84 -6.29
CA GLY A 915 4.82 -22.34 -7.13
C GLY A 915 3.78 -23.38 -7.54
N TYR A 916 3.63 -24.50 -6.80
CA TYR A 916 2.69 -25.58 -7.13
C TYR A 916 1.27 -25.36 -6.58
N ALA A 917 1.17 -24.99 -5.31
CA ALA A 917 -0.07 -24.72 -4.61
C ALA A 917 -0.22 -23.24 -4.24
N VAL A 918 -1.46 -22.76 -4.24
CA VAL A 918 -1.86 -21.40 -3.84
C VAL A 918 -2.97 -21.44 -2.80
N THR A 919 -3.17 -20.32 -2.10
CA THR A 919 -4.34 -20.17 -1.21
C THR A 919 -5.62 -19.92 -2.00
N THR A 920 -6.78 -20.23 -1.41
CA THR A 920 -8.09 -19.95 -2.03
C THR A 920 -8.26 -18.48 -2.44
N TYR A 921 -7.82 -17.54 -1.60
CA TYR A 921 -7.89 -16.10 -1.89
C TYR A 921 -6.95 -15.72 -3.06
N SER A 922 -5.72 -16.24 -3.09
CA SER A 922 -4.77 -16.02 -4.19
C SER A 922 -5.21 -16.66 -5.52
N SER A 923 -6.12 -17.64 -5.46
CA SER A 923 -6.71 -18.27 -6.64
C SER A 923 -7.85 -17.45 -7.27
N GLN A 924 -8.33 -16.38 -6.62
CA GLN A 924 -9.40 -15.54 -7.17
C GLN A 924 -8.99 -14.91 -8.50
N GLY A 925 -9.92 -14.89 -9.45
CA GLY A 925 -9.66 -14.57 -10.87
C GLY A 925 -9.18 -15.76 -11.70
N ALA A 926 -8.56 -16.80 -11.09
CA ALA A 926 -8.00 -17.91 -11.85
C ALA A 926 -9.02 -18.69 -12.69
N SER A 927 -8.54 -19.21 -13.82
CA SER A 927 -9.25 -20.13 -14.69
C SER A 927 -8.25 -21.18 -15.18
N VAL A 928 -8.44 -22.44 -14.80
CA VAL A 928 -7.58 -23.56 -15.20
C VAL A 928 -8.42 -24.77 -15.60
N PRO A 929 -7.93 -25.64 -16.51
CA PRO A 929 -8.64 -26.87 -16.86
C PRO A 929 -8.93 -27.77 -15.65
N TYR A 930 -7.95 -27.96 -14.77
CA TYR A 930 -8.06 -28.91 -13.66
C TYR A 930 -7.73 -28.24 -12.33
N ILE A 931 -8.50 -28.54 -11.29
CA ILE A 931 -8.20 -28.10 -9.93
C ILE A 931 -8.05 -29.29 -8.99
N ILE A 932 -7.12 -29.17 -8.04
CA ILE A 932 -7.05 -30.04 -6.87
C ILE A 932 -7.31 -29.17 -5.64
N GLY A 933 -8.42 -29.40 -4.95
CA GLY A 933 -8.79 -28.68 -3.74
C GLY A 933 -8.52 -29.48 -2.48
N LEU A 934 -7.94 -28.83 -1.47
CA LEU A 934 -7.95 -29.29 -0.09
C LEU A 934 -9.04 -28.54 0.67
N VAL A 935 -9.97 -29.27 1.29
CA VAL A 935 -11.02 -28.72 2.16
C VAL A 935 -11.08 -29.50 3.46
N GLY A 936 -11.70 -28.92 4.47
CA GLY A 936 -11.87 -29.66 5.71
C GLY A 936 -12.22 -28.86 6.96
N VAL A 937 -12.16 -29.56 8.08
CA VAL A 937 -12.48 -29.05 9.41
C VAL A 937 -11.40 -29.35 10.45
N ASP A 938 -10.25 -29.84 10.02
CA ASP A 938 -9.07 -29.99 10.86
C ASP A 938 -8.43 -28.63 11.18
N GLY A 939 -8.18 -28.40 12.47
CA GLY A 939 -7.57 -27.18 12.99
C GLY A 939 -8.30 -25.91 12.54
N ALA A 940 -7.55 -25.00 11.89
CA ALA A 940 -8.06 -23.70 11.49
C ALA A 940 -8.96 -23.72 10.24
N ARG A 941 -8.96 -24.81 9.45
CA ARG A 941 -9.81 -24.95 8.25
C ARG A 941 -11.29 -24.91 8.58
N GLU A 942 -11.69 -25.40 9.75
CA GLU A 942 -13.09 -25.32 10.21
C GLU A 942 -13.63 -23.89 10.21
N ARG A 943 -12.78 -22.87 10.42
CA ARG A 943 -13.17 -21.45 10.35
C ARG A 943 -13.30 -20.90 8.93
N MET A 944 -12.59 -21.50 7.97
CA MET A 944 -12.54 -21.11 6.55
C MET A 944 -13.61 -21.81 5.71
N ALA A 945 -14.22 -22.87 6.24
CA ALA A 945 -15.35 -23.56 5.64
C ALA A 945 -16.59 -22.65 5.57
N SER A 946 -16.72 -21.96 4.44
CA SER A 946 -17.82 -21.04 4.11
C SER A 946 -18.22 -21.16 2.64
N LEU A 947 -19.42 -20.68 2.32
CA LEU A 947 -19.97 -20.81 0.97
C LEU A 947 -19.17 -20.01 -0.08
N ASP A 948 -18.74 -18.80 0.26
CA ASP A 948 -17.94 -17.94 -0.61
C ASP A 948 -16.56 -18.52 -0.94
N SER A 949 -15.84 -19.07 0.05
CA SER A 949 -14.55 -19.73 -0.13
C SER A 949 -14.68 -20.98 -1.00
N THR A 950 -15.71 -21.79 -0.72
CA THR A 950 -16.05 -22.99 -1.50
C THR A 950 -16.38 -22.63 -2.95
N TYR A 951 -17.20 -21.59 -3.15
CA TYR A 951 -17.55 -21.09 -4.46
C TYR A 951 -16.33 -20.61 -5.24
N VAL A 952 -15.44 -19.84 -4.60
CA VAL A 952 -14.19 -19.42 -5.22
C VAL A 952 -13.35 -20.62 -5.62
N GLN A 953 -13.19 -21.64 -4.78
CA GLN A 953 -12.36 -22.81 -5.09
C GLN A 953 -12.94 -23.64 -6.24
N LEU A 954 -14.24 -23.96 -6.23
CA LEU A 954 -14.85 -24.84 -7.23
C LEU A 954 -15.04 -24.15 -8.60
N SER A 955 -15.25 -22.84 -8.63
CA SER A 955 -15.53 -22.09 -9.87
C SER A 955 -14.29 -21.76 -10.74
N ARG A 956 -13.07 -22.08 -10.28
CA ARG A 956 -11.83 -21.87 -11.07
C ARG A 956 -11.60 -22.95 -12.13
N SER A 957 -12.18 -24.12 -11.94
CA SER A 957 -12.01 -25.22 -12.89
C SER A 957 -12.91 -25.05 -14.12
N VAL A 958 -12.37 -25.44 -15.27
CA VAL A 958 -13.09 -25.51 -16.55
C VAL A 958 -13.61 -26.93 -16.81
N GLU A 959 -12.80 -27.96 -16.55
CA GLU A 959 -13.07 -29.34 -16.97
C GLU A 959 -13.24 -30.32 -15.79
N HIS A 960 -12.41 -30.23 -14.74
CA HIS A 960 -12.40 -31.23 -13.64
C HIS A 960 -12.11 -30.64 -12.27
N ILE A 961 -12.79 -31.14 -11.24
CA ILE A 961 -12.54 -30.83 -9.83
C ILE A 961 -12.15 -32.12 -9.12
N GLN A 962 -10.91 -32.18 -8.60
CA GLN A 962 -10.50 -33.18 -7.63
C GLN A 962 -10.53 -32.54 -6.23
N LEU A 963 -11.29 -33.08 -5.29
CA LEU A 963 -11.42 -32.54 -3.94
C LEU A 963 -10.99 -33.60 -2.92
N TYR A 964 -10.15 -33.21 -1.98
CA TYR A 964 -9.76 -34.02 -0.83
C TYR A 964 -10.27 -33.35 0.45
N ALA A 965 -11.14 -34.05 1.17
CA ALA A 965 -11.71 -33.61 2.43
C ALA A 965 -11.18 -34.47 3.58
N ASP A 966 -10.87 -33.86 4.72
CA ASP A 966 -10.56 -34.60 5.95
C ASP A 966 -11.80 -35.24 6.59
N ASP A 967 -12.92 -34.51 6.68
CA ASP A 967 -14.25 -34.98 7.07
C ASP A 967 -15.28 -34.24 6.20
N LEU A 968 -15.66 -34.87 5.10
CA LEU A 968 -16.54 -34.25 4.09
C LEU A 968 -17.89 -33.83 4.68
N ASN A 969 -18.50 -34.69 5.51
CA ASN A 969 -19.83 -34.43 6.05
C ASN A 969 -19.82 -33.25 7.02
N LYS A 970 -18.85 -33.21 7.94
CA LYS A 970 -18.73 -32.09 8.88
C LYS A 970 -18.36 -30.79 8.15
N TRP A 971 -17.53 -30.85 7.12
CA TRP A 971 -17.22 -29.69 6.28
C TRP A 971 -18.47 -29.15 5.56
N VAL A 972 -19.28 -30.00 4.92
CA VAL A 972 -20.52 -29.59 4.26
C VAL A 972 -21.51 -28.95 5.24
N GLU A 973 -21.63 -29.47 6.47
CA GLU A 973 -22.46 -28.84 7.51
C GLU A 973 -21.96 -27.42 7.84
N LYS A 974 -20.64 -27.24 8.03
CA LYS A 974 -20.05 -25.94 8.35
C LYS A 974 -20.23 -24.92 7.22
N VAL A 975 -20.04 -25.32 5.97
CA VAL A 975 -20.26 -24.46 4.80
C VAL A 975 -21.72 -24.01 4.71
N LYS A 976 -22.69 -24.89 5.02
CA LYS A 976 -24.12 -24.53 5.02
C LYS A 976 -24.50 -23.57 6.15
N GLU A 977 -23.83 -23.66 7.31
CA GLU A 977 -24.02 -22.76 8.44
C GLU A 977 -23.42 -21.37 8.20
N ARG A 978 -22.48 -21.23 7.24
CA ARG A 978 -21.69 -20.01 7.03
C ARG A 978 -21.70 -19.58 5.57
N SER A 979 -22.50 -18.58 5.24
CA SER A 979 -22.55 -18.00 3.89
C SER A 979 -21.29 -17.23 3.51
N GLY A 980 -20.55 -16.69 4.49
CA GLY A 980 -19.49 -15.69 4.25
C GLY A 980 -20.04 -14.28 4.01
N GLU A 981 -21.35 -14.09 4.13
CA GLU A 981 -21.96 -12.75 4.08
C GLU A 981 -21.49 -11.90 5.26
N ARG A 982 -21.31 -10.61 4.99
CA ARG A 982 -20.96 -9.59 5.97
C ARG A 982 -21.94 -8.44 5.88
N GLU A 983 -22.17 -7.79 7.00
CA GLU A 983 -23.08 -6.66 7.09
C GLU A 983 -22.34 -5.36 6.75
N THR A 984 -23.03 -4.45 6.05
CA THR A 984 -22.59 -3.05 5.91
C THR A 984 -22.93 -2.28 7.17
N VAL A 985 -22.32 -1.10 7.38
CA VAL A 985 -22.75 -0.21 8.47
C VAL A 985 -24.21 0.18 8.30
N HIS A 986 -24.66 0.42 7.07
CA HIS A 986 -26.08 0.70 6.78
C HIS A 986 -27.00 -0.44 7.21
N ASP A 987 -26.62 -1.70 7.00
CA ASP A 987 -27.43 -2.84 7.44
C ASP A 987 -27.54 -2.91 8.97
N VAL A 988 -26.45 -2.57 9.68
CA VAL A 988 -26.45 -2.50 11.15
C VAL A 988 -27.33 -1.34 11.64
N MET A 989 -27.09 -0.13 11.13
CA MET A 989 -27.78 1.08 11.59
C MET A 989 -29.27 1.06 11.28
N LEU A 990 -29.66 0.57 10.10
CA LEU A 990 -31.05 0.55 9.65
C LEU A 990 -31.79 -0.74 9.99
N ARG A 991 -31.16 -1.69 10.71
CA ARG A 991 -31.73 -3.01 10.99
C ARG A 991 -33.15 -2.94 11.54
N GLY A 992 -33.40 -2.03 12.48
CA GLY A 992 -34.75 -1.85 13.05
C GLY A 992 -35.80 -1.50 12.00
N GLU A 993 -35.47 -0.60 11.07
CA GLU A 993 -36.35 -0.17 9.98
C GLU A 993 -36.50 -1.29 8.92
N ASP A 994 -35.43 -1.99 8.59
CA ASP A 994 -35.47 -3.08 7.62
C ASP A 994 -36.28 -4.28 8.14
N LEU A 995 -36.23 -4.56 9.45
CA LEU A 995 -37.08 -5.55 10.09
C LEU A 995 -38.56 -5.16 9.99
N LYS A 996 -38.91 -3.89 10.22
CA LYS A 996 -40.28 -3.39 10.03
C LYS A 996 -40.74 -3.57 8.58
N ALA A 997 -39.94 -3.15 7.62
CA ALA A 997 -40.24 -3.29 6.19
C ALA A 997 -40.39 -4.76 5.78
N THR A 998 -39.47 -5.63 6.22
CA THR A 998 -39.49 -7.07 5.88
C THR A 998 -40.70 -7.78 6.45
N ASN A 999 -41.10 -7.46 7.68
CA ASN A 999 -42.32 -8.00 8.29
C ASN A 999 -43.55 -7.67 7.44
N GLU A 1000 -43.64 -6.43 6.97
CA GLU A 1000 -44.75 -5.98 6.12
C GLU A 1000 -44.70 -6.57 4.71
N LEU A 1001 -43.52 -6.71 4.12
CA LEU A 1001 -43.35 -7.42 2.85
C LEU A 1001 -43.79 -8.89 2.95
N ASN A 1002 -43.52 -9.54 4.09
CA ASN A 1002 -43.99 -10.91 4.34
C ASN A 1002 -45.51 -10.99 4.51
N ILE A 1003 -46.13 -9.98 5.10
CA ILE A 1003 -47.60 -9.85 5.17
C ILE A 1003 -48.17 -9.67 3.75
N TRP A 1004 -47.57 -8.81 2.93
CA TRP A 1004 -47.93 -8.60 1.53
C TRP A 1004 -47.79 -9.87 0.68
N LYS A 1005 -46.70 -10.64 0.83
CA LYS A 1005 -46.51 -11.91 0.11
C LYS A 1005 -47.54 -12.99 0.50
N ARG A 1006 -48.10 -12.90 1.72
CA ARG A 1006 -49.13 -13.83 2.22
C ARG A 1006 -50.56 -13.36 1.97
N SER A 1007 -50.76 -12.13 1.50
CA SER A 1007 -52.07 -11.61 1.14
C SER A 1007 -52.45 -11.98 -0.31
N GLN A 1008 -53.71 -11.78 -0.68
CA GLN A 1008 -54.22 -12.11 -2.03
C GLN A 1008 -54.55 -10.84 -2.78
N PRO A 1009 -54.16 -10.67 -4.06
CA PRO A 1009 -54.64 -9.55 -4.88
C PRO A 1009 -56.16 -9.44 -4.81
N VAL A 1010 -56.71 -8.25 -4.62
CA VAL A 1010 -58.16 -8.09 -4.41
C VAL A 1010 -58.96 -8.68 -5.58
N SER A 1011 -58.46 -8.51 -6.81
CA SER A 1011 -59.00 -9.10 -8.05
C SER A 1011 -59.17 -10.63 -8.00
N ALA A 1012 -58.36 -11.33 -7.21
CA ALA A 1012 -58.43 -12.78 -7.02
C ALA A 1012 -59.40 -13.21 -5.90
N THR A 1013 -60.16 -12.27 -5.30
CA THR A 1013 -61.06 -12.53 -4.18
C THR A 1013 -62.51 -12.18 -4.51
N ARG A 1014 -63.47 -12.69 -3.71
CA ARG A 1014 -64.89 -12.30 -3.82
C ARG A 1014 -65.17 -10.86 -3.39
N LEU A 1015 -64.16 -10.15 -2.87
CA LEU A 1015 -64.27 -8.76 -2.43
C LEU A 1015 -64.24 -7.79 -3.62
N ALA A 1016 -63.57 -8.15 -4.72
CA ALA A 1016 -63.48 -7.31 -5.92
C ALA A 1016 -64.85 -6.87 -6.45
N ALA A 1017 -65.84 -7.76 -6.45
CA ALA A 1017 -67.20 -7.45 -6.93
C ALA A 1017 -68.02 -6.55 -5.98
N LYS A 1018 -67.48 -6.21 -4.80
CA LYS A 1018 -68.14 -5.40 -3.77
C LYS A 1018 -67.48 -4.05 -3.54
N ILE A 1019 -66.34 -3.80 -4.19
CA ILE A 1019 -65.60 -2.55 -4.13
C ILE A 1019 -65.86 -1.84 -5.46
N GLU A 1020 -66.66 -0.78 -5.45
CA GLU A 1020 -67.15 -0.12 -6.67
C GLU A 1020 -66.27 1.07 -7.14
N ASP A 1021 -65.32 1.54 -6.30
CA ASP A 1021 -64.62 2.82 -6.47
C ASP A 1021 -63.18 2.73 -7.02
N GLY A 1022 -62.79 1.67 -7.75
CA GLY A 1022 -61.43 1.54 -8.32
C GLY A 1022 -60.29 1.30 -7.32
N THR A 1023 -60.55 1.43 -6.02
CA THR A 1023 -59.63 1.16 -4.89
C THR A 1023 -59.06 -0.27 -4.85
N ALA A 1024 -59.63 -1.20 -5.61
CA ALA A 1024 -59.18 -2.59 -5.66
C ALA A 1024 -57.94 -2.83 -6.54
N ASP A 1025 -57.56 -1.87 -7.39
CA ASP A 1025 -56.65 -2.10 -8.53
C ASP A 1025 -55.21 -2.47 -8.11
N ALA A 1026 -54.59 -1.67 -7.24
CA ALA A 1026 -53.26 -1.96 -6.69
C ALA A 1026 -53.29 -2.62 -5.29
N ALA A 1027 -54.47 -3.03 -4.81
CA ALA A 1027 -54.66 -3.47 -3.43
C ALA A 1027 -54.57 -5.00 -3.27
N HIS A 1028 -54.05 -5.44 -2.12
CA HIS A 1028 -54.09 -6.83 -1.68
C HIS A 1028 -55.01 -7.01 -0.47
N PHE A 1029 -55.84 -8.04 -0.47
CA PHE A 1029 -56.69 -8.41 0.65
C PHE A 1029 -55.97 -9.34 1.65
N ARG A 1030 -55.99 -8.95 2.93
CA ARG A 1030 -55.53 -9.76 4.06
C ARG A 1030 -56.73 -10.25 4.86
N SER A 1031 -56.92 -11.57 4.89
CA SER A 1031 -57.93 -12.20 5.75
C SER A 1031 -57.41 -12.34 7.19
N GLY A 1032 -58.21 -11.97 8.19
CA GLY A 1032 -57.83 -12.04 9.60
C GLY A 1032 -58.96 -11.65 10.56
N LYS A 1033 -58.62 -11.44 11.84
CA LYS A 1033 -59.58 -10.91 12.85
C LYS A 1033 -60.09 -9.52 12.48
N THR A 1034 -59.23 -8.70 11.89
CA THR A 1034 -59.53 -7.44 11.22
C THR A 1034 -59.18 -7.60 9.74
N PRO A 1035 -60.17 -7.82 8.86
CA PRO A 1035 -59.91 -7.88 7.42
C PRO A 1035 -59.49 -6.51 6.89
N GLU A 1036 -58.44 -6.48 6.08
CA GLU A 1036 -57.80 -5.24 5.61
C GLU A 1036 -57.46 -5.32 4.12
N LEU A 1037 -57.52 -4.18 3.44
CA LEU A 1037 -56.80 -3.96 2.19
C LEU A 1037 -55.42 -3.40 2.50
N LEU A 1038 -54.43 -3.89 1.78
CA LEU A 1038 -53.05 -3.45 1.84
C LEU A 1038 -52.72 -2.75 0.53
N TYR A 1039 -52.14 -1.56 0.63
CA TYR A 1039 -51.52 -0.86 -0.51
C TYR A 1039 -50.02 -0.80 -0.28
N ALA A 1040 -49.24 -1.07 -1.32
CA ALA A 1040 -47.79 -1.00 -1.21
C ALA A 1040 -47.36 0.45 -0.96
N VAL A 1041 -46.48 0.66 0.02
CA VAL A 1041 -45.87 1.96 0.30
C VAL A 1041 -44.40 1.90 -0.07
N LEU A 1042 -44.01 2.71 -1.04
CA LEU A 1042 -42.66 2.79 -1.57
C LEU A 1042 -41.88 3.95 -0.94
N ASN A 1043 -40.56 3.85 -0.89
CA ASN A 1043 -39.69 5.01 -0.70
C ASN A 1043 -39.38 5.69 -2.03
N GLU A 1044 -38.67 6.82 -2.00
CA GLU A 1044 -38.28 7.63 -3.17
C GLU A 1044 -37.56 6.83 -4.28
N HIS A 1045 -36.96 5.69 -3.93
CA HIS A 1045 -36.28 4.78 -4.87
C HIS A 1045 -37.19 3.67 -5.44
N GLY A 1046 -38.50 3.75 -5.20
CA GLY A 1046 -39.49 2.79 -5.72
C GLY A 1046 -39.49 1.44 -4.99
N ARG A 1047 -38.82 1.31 -3.85
CA ARG A 1047 -38.79 0.05 -3.08
C ARG A 1047 -39.88 0.02 -2.04
N GLN A 1048 -40.59 -1.09 -1.93
CA GLN A 1048 -41.64 -1.27 -0.92
C GLN A 1048 -41.02 -1.31 0.48
N ARG A 1049 -41.36 -0.30 1.29
CA ARG A 1049 -40.91 -0.12 2.67
C ARG A 1049 -41.98 -0.43 3.70
N GLY A 1050 -43.20 -0.70 3.26
CA GLY A 1050 -44.29 -1.12 4.13
C GLY A 1050 -45.61 -1.25 3.39
N ASN A 1051 -46.69 -1.34 4.17
CA ASN A 1051 -48.05 -1.39 3.66
C ASN A 1051 -48.89 -0.30 4.33
N TRP A 1052 -49.79 0.29 3.55
CA TRP A 1052 -50.89 1.08 4.08
C TRP A 1052 -52.07 0.16 4.30
N HIS A 1053 -52.43 -0.03 5.56
CA HIS A 1053 -53.51 -0.90 6.00
C HIS A 1053 -54.80 -0.11 6.03
N VAL A 1054 -55.79 -0.54 5.25
CA VAL A 1054 -57.12 0.04 5.20
C VAL A 1054 -58.13 -1.03 5.61
N PRO A 1055 -58.67 -1.00 6.84
CA PRO A 1055 -59.67 -1.97 7.27
C PRO A 1055 -60.88 -2.00 6.32
N VAL A 1056 -61.39 -3.20 6.04
CA VAL A 1056 -62.49 -3.41 5.09
C VAL A 1056 -63.50 -4.41 5.63
N SER A 1057 -64.79 -4.12 5.42
CA SER A 1057 -65.86 -5.07 5.69
C SER A 1057 -65.96 -6.11 4.57
N PRO A 1058 -65.68 -7.42 4.79
CA PRO A 1058 -65.76 -8.42 3.73
C PRO A 1058 -67.20 -8.68 3.23
N THR A 1059 -68.19 -8.33 4.05
CA THR A 1059 -69.60 -8.51 3.73
C THR A 1059 -70.12 -7.39 2.84
N THR A 1060 -69.76 -6.14 3.14
CA THR A 1060 -70.29 -4.94 2.46
C THR A 1060 -69.30 -4.27 1.49
N GLY A 1061 -68.01 -4.63 1.51
CA GLY A 1061 -66.98 -3.98 0.70
C GLY A 1061 -66.58 -2.58 1.16
N ARG A 1062 -67.21 -2.06 2.23
CA ARG A 1062 -66.97 -0.71 2.73
C ARG A 1062 -65.60 -0.59 3.40
N LEU A 1063 -64.81 0.38 2.94
CA LEU A 1063 -63.51 0.75 3.49
C LEU A 1063 -63.68 1.66 4.72
N ASP A 1064 -62.86 1.44 5.73
CA ASP A 1064 -62.74 2.28 6.91
C ASP A 1064 -61.43 3.09 6.84
N VAL A 1065 -61.49 4.17 6.07
CA VAL A 1065 -60.34 5.04 5.78
C VAL A 1065 -59.91 5.82 7.03
N GLU A 1066 -60.82 6.08 7.97
CA GLU A 1066 -60.51 6.82 9.21
C GLU A 1066 -59.58 6.04 10.13
N ASN A 1067 -59.67 4.70 10.10
CA ASN A 1067 -58.79 3.81 10.85
C ASN A 1067 -57.65 3.23 10.00
N ALA A 1068 -57.39 3.81 8.82
CA ALA A 1068 -56.27 3.40 8.01
C ALA A 1068 -54.94 3.83 8.64
N TYR A 1069 -53.93 2.95 8.62
CA TYR A 1069 -52.63 3.23 9.22
C TYR A 1069 -51.50 2.69 8.37
N TYR A 1070 -50.33 3.32 8.48
CA TYR A 1070 -49.11 2.83 7.88
C TYR A 1070 -48.37 1.91 8.85
N ALA A 1071 -47.94 0.76 8.36
CA ALA A 1071 -46.95 -0.07 9.03
C ALA A 1071 -45.79 -0.33 8.07
N GLY A 1072 -44.56 -0.21 8.58
CA GLY A 1072 -43.34 -0.37 7.80
C GLY A 1072 -42.24 0.57 8.27
N ALA A 1073 -41.21 0.72 7.45
CA ALA A 1073 -40.08 1.59 7.71
C ALA A 1073 -40.42 3.07 7.55
N SER A 1074 -39.76 3.94 8.30
CA SER A 1074 -40.02 5.38 8.31
C SER A 1074 -39.88 6.06 6.94
N ASP A 1075 -38.99 5.55 6.06
CA ASP A 1075 -38.73 6.07 4.71
C ASP A 1075 -39.79 5.68 3.67
N GLY A 1076 -40.83 4.92 4.03
CA GLY A 1076 -41.99 4.67 3.17
C GLY A 1076 -42.92 5.88 3.07
N VAL A 1077 -42.98 6.52 1.90
CA VAL A 1077 -43.70 7.80 1.70
C VAL A 1077 -44.70 7.79 0.54
N MET A 1078 -44.54 6.91 -0.45
CA MET A 1078 -45.38 6.84 -1.64
C MET A 1078 -46.34 5.66 -1.60
N VAL A 1079 -47.64 5.90 -1.34
CA VAL A 1079 -48.66 4.85 -1.37
C VAL A 1079 -49.14 4.64 -2.81
N VAL A 1080 -48.96 3.44 -3.35
CA VAL A 1080 -49.37 3.12 -4.73
C VAL A 1080 -50.85 2.76 -4.76
N MET A 1081 -51.65 3.60 -5.42
CA MET A 1081 -53.10 3.40 -5.56
C MET A 1081 -53.47 2.75 -6.90
N GLN A 1082 -52.70 3.05 -7.96
CA GLN A 1082 -52.88 2.52 -9.32
C GLN A 1082 -51.53 2.35 -10.01
N GLN A 1083 -51.29 1.23 -10.69
CA GLN A 1083 -49.99 0.92 -11.32
C GLN A 1083 -49.84 1.46 -12.77
N GLY A 1084 -50.94 1.74 -13.48
CA GLY A 1084 -50.93 2.29 -14.85
C GLY A 1084 -50.39 1.31 -15.92
N GLU A 1085 -50.67 1.58 -17.21
CA GLU A 1085 -50.25 0.71 -18.35
C GLU A 1085 -49.21 1.37 -19.28
N SER A 1086 -48.85 2.65 -19.09
CA SER A 1086 -47.95 3.41 -19.99
C SER A 1086 -46.76 4.09 -19.27
N GLU A 1087 -45.66 4.34 -19.99
CA GLU A 1087 -44.45 5.09 -19.55
C GLU A 1087 -44.69 6.60 -19.29
N GLY A 1088 -45.90 6.99 -18.87
CA GLY A 1088 -46.24 8.36 -18.49
C GLY A 1088 -45.73 8.73 -17.08
N LYS A 1089 -45.51 10.02 -16.81
CA LYS A 1089 -45.18 10.49 -15.45
C LYS A 1089 -46.32 10.17 -14.47
N PRO A 1090 -46.03 9.62 -13.28
CA PRO A 1090 -47.04 9.33 -12.26
C PRO A 1090 -47.74 10.61 -11.77
N ILE A 1091 -49.01 10.48 -11.39
CA ILE A 1091 -49.80 11.55 -10.78
C ILE A 1091 -49.69 11.42 -9.27
N TYR A 1092 -49.18 12.47 -8.62
CA TYR A 1092 -49.05 12.54 -7.17
C TYR A 1092 -50.25 13.29 -6.57
N THR A 1093 -50.80 12.76 -5.49
CA THR A 1093 -51.99 13.28 -4.81
C THR A 1093 -51.78 13.32 -3.30
N ASP A 1094 -52.53 14.17 -2.60
CA ASP A 1094 -52.34 14.40 -1.15
C ASP A 1094 -53.24 13.50 -0.29
N ASN A 1095 -54.31 12.94 -0.86
CA ASN A 1095 -55.29 12.16 -0.12
C ASN A 1095 -56.07 11.20 -1.03
N LEU A 1096 -56.73 10.22 -0.39
CA LEU A 1096 -57.49 9.19 -1.07
C LEU A 1096 -58.62 9.74 -1.96
N PRO A 1097 -59.48 10.69 -1.53
CA PRO A 1097 -60.50 11.25 -2.42
C PRO A 1097 -59.95 11.85 -3.72
N GLN A 1098 -58.81 12.56 -3.65
CA GLN A 1098 -58.15 13.12 -4.83
C GLN A 1098 -57.57 12.01 -5.71
N ALA A 1099 -56.90 11.01 -5.11
CA ALA A 1099 -56.38 9.85 -5.84
C ALA A 1099 -57.49 9.14 -6.63
N LEU A 1100 -58.66 8.93 -6.04
CA LEU A 1100 -59.78 8.27 -6.71
C LEU A 1100 -60.36 9.09 -7.87
N SER A 1101 -60.36 10.42 -7.75
CA SER A 1101 -60.75 11.31 -8.86
C SER A 1101 -59.77 11.18 -10.02
N GLU A 1102 -58.47 11.22 -9.74
CA GLU A 1102 -57.41 11.09 -10.75
C GLU A 1102 -57.38 9.71 -11.41
N MET A 1103 -57.63 8.64 -10.63
CA MET A 1103 -57.76 7.27 -11.15
C MET A 1103 -58.92 7.14 -12.14
N ALA A 1104 -60.05 7.81 -11.88
CA ALA A 1104 -61.21 7.80 -12.77
C ALA A 1104 -60.99 8.62 -14.05
N GLU A 1105 -60.24 9.73 -13.97
CA GLU A 1105 -59.92 10.59 -15.12
C GLU A 1105 -58.75 10.04 -15.97
N HIS A 1106 -57.84 9.29 -15.35
CA HIS A 1106 -56.61 8.78 -15.96
C HIS A 1106 -56.37 7.30 -15.65
N PRO A 1107 -57.19 6.38 -16.19
CA PRO A 1107 -57.08 4.94 -15.93
C PRO A 1107 -55.79 4.29 -16.45
N ASP A 1108 -55.07 4.96 -17.36
CA ASP A 1108 -53.83 4.50 -17.99
C ASP A 1108 -52.56 4.94 -17.26
N LYS A 1109 -52.67 5.82 -16.25
CA LYS A 1109 -51.53 6.40 -15.51
C LYS A 1109 -51.38 5.84 -14.11
N ALA A 1110 -50.16 5.85 -13.59
CA ALA A 1110 -49.91 5.53 -12.18
C ALA A 1110 -50.39 6.69 -11.28
N VAL A 1111 -51.11 6.35 -10.20
CA VAL A 1111 -51.60 7.33 -9.21
C VAL A 1111 -51.03 6.97 -7.84
N ILE A 1112 -50.38 7.95 -7.21
CA ILE A 1112 -49.62 7.80 -5.96
C ILE A 1112 -50.14 8.82 -4.94
N ILE A 1113 -50.34 8.38 -3.69
CA ILE A 1113 -50.57 9.30 -2.57
C ILE A 1113 -49.23 9.55 -1.86
N LEU A 1114 -48.87 10.81 -1.68
CA LEU A 1114 -47.74 11.20 -0.85
C LEU A 1114 -48.18 11.29 0.61
N ARG A 1115 -47.58 10.46 1.47
CA ARG A 1115 -47.83 10.52 2.91
C ARG A 1115 -47.13 11.77 3.47
N ASP A 1116 -47.89 12.63 4.15
CA ASP A 1116 -47.39 13.84 4.81
C ASP A 1116 -46.45 13.41 5.96
N SER A 1117 -45.15 13.31 5.70
CA SER A 1117 -44.14 13.18 6.74
C SER A 1117 -43.87 14.59 7.27
N ASP A 1118 -44.26 14.88 8.51
CA ASP A 1118 -44.04 16.13 9.27
C ASP A 1118 -43.44 17.29 8.45
N ARG A 1119 -44.32 18.18 7.97
CA ARG A 1119 -43.95 19.51 7.46
C ARG A 1119 -43.12 20.24 8.52
N ASN A 1120 -41.80 20.17 8.39
CA ASN A 1120 -40.91 21.23 8.81
C ASN A 1120 -40.33 21.87 7.55
N GLU A 1121 -40.45 23.19 7.48
CA GLU A 1121 -40.08 24.07 6.38
C GLU A 1121 -38.71 23.75 5.78
N THR A 1122 -38.65 23.43 4.49
CA THR A 1122 -38.01 24.25 3.44
C THR A 1122 -38.08 23.53 2.09
N THR A 1123 -38.42 24.29 1.06
CA THR A 1123 -38.27 23.92 -0.34
C THR A 1123 -36.85 24.27 -0.75
N ASP A 1124 -35.96 23.28 -0.81
CA ASP A 1124 -34.84 23.18 -1.75
C ASP A 1124 -34.02 21.91 -1.44
N VAL A 1125 -33.47 21.32 -2.50
CA VAL A 1125 -32.59 20.14 -2.55
C VAL A 1125 -31.88 19.79 -1.22
N SER A 1126 -32.32 18.74 -0.50
CA SER A 1126 -31.47 17.95 0.42
C SER A 1126 -32.24 16.90 1.27
N ALA A 1127 -32.62 15.75 0.73
CA ALA A 1127 -33.09 14.64 1.60
C ALA A 1127 -31.94 13.90 2.33
N ALA A 1128 -30.69 14.19 1.97
CA ALA A 1128 -29.50 13.64 2.62
C ALA A 1128 -28.89 14.55 3.71
N GLU A 1129 -29.22 15.85 3.75
CA GLU A 1129 -28.69 16.78 4.78
C GLU A 1129 -29.69 17.06 5.91
N THR A 1130 -31.01 16.88 5.73
CA THR A 1130 -31.99 17.31 6.77
C THR A 1130 -32.26 16.27 7.87
N ILE A 1131 -31.83 15.02 7.72
CA ILE A 1131 -31.91 14.03 8.82
C ILE A 1131 -30.75 14.21 9.81
N ASP A 1132 -29.61 14.75 9.37
CA ASP A 1132 -28.41 14.89 10.22
C ASP A 1132 -28.50 16.08 11.20
N ILE A 1133 -29.31 17.12 10.96
CA ILE A 1133 -29.30 18.32 11.84
C ILE A 1133 -30.37 18.30 12.95
N LYS A 1134 -31.50 17.57 12.80
CA LYS A 1134 -32.56 17.56 13.83
C LYS A 1134 -32.30 16.59 14.98
N LEU A 1135 -31.65 15.45 14.72
CA LEU A 1135 -31.26 14.50 15.76
C LEU A 1135 -30.05 14.98 16.57
N GLU A 1136 -29.15 15.75 15.98
CA GLU A 1136 -28.00 16.36 16.68
C GLU A 1136 -28.46 17.42 17.71
N ASP A 1137 -29.50 18.19 17.38
CA ASP A 1137 -29.96 19.32 18.21
C ASP A 1137 -30.95 18.91 19.32
N GLU A 1138 -31.76 17.85 19.14
CA GLU A 1138 -32.67 17.33 20.18
C GLU A 1138 -31.96 16.47 21.23
N ILE A 1139 -30.95 15.68 20.83
CA ILE A 1139 -30.18 14.85 21.77
C ILE A 1139 -29.26 15.70 22.64
N GLU A 1140 -28.69 16.80 22.12
CA GLU A 1140 -27.96 17.77 22.94
C GLU A 1140 -28.88 18.57 23.86
N LYS A 1141 -30.07 19.01 23.41
CA LYS A 1141 -30.99 19.80 24.24
C LYS A 1141 -31.65 19.02 25.37
N GLU A 1142 -32.00 17.74 25.17
CA GLU A 1142 -32.52 16.88 26.24
C GLU A 1142 -31.43 16.51 27.26
N LYS A 1143 -30.22 16.15 26.81
CA LYS A 1143 -29.08 15.84 27.70
C LYS A 1143 -28.63 17.06 28.52
N ILE A 1144 -28.65 18.27 27.95
CA ILE A 1144 -28.30 19.51 28.68
C ILE A 1144 -29.35 19.85 29.75
N LYS A 1145 -30.64 19.56 29.50
CA LYS A 1145 -31.71 19.74 30.49
C LYS A 1145 -31.61 18.76 31.66
N GLU A 1146 -31.20 17.53 31.38
CA GLU A 1146 -31.03 16.48 32.39
C GLU A 1146 -29.73 16.64 33.21
N LEU A 1147 -28.68 17.21 32.60
CA LEU A 1147 -27.38 17.51 33.24
C LEU A 1147 -27.42 18.74 34.16
N LEU A 1148 -28.32 19.70 33.93
CA LEU A 1148 -28.31 20.98 34.64
C LEU A 1148 -29.14 21.02 35.92
N LYS A 1149 -29.79 19.94 36.39
CA LYS A 1149 -30.62 19.83 37.63
C LYS A 1149 -30.58 21.03 38.58
N ILE A 1150 -31.21 22.14 38.19
CA ILE A 1150 -31.42 23.32 39.02
C ILE A 1150 -32.93 23.49 39.05
N ASP A 1151 -33.53 22.84 40.05
CA ASP A 1151 -34.64 23.47 40.75
C ASP A 1151 -34.08 23.87 42.11
N THR A 1152 -33.90 25.17 42.28
CA THR A 1152 -33.47 25.79 43.52
C THR A 1152 -34.52 25.57 44.59
N GLU A 1153 -34.14 25.08 45.77
CA GLU A 1153 -34.37 25.79 47.04
C GLU A 1153 -33.65 25.11 48.22
N GLU A 1154 -32.87 25.94 48.94
CA GLU A 1154 -32.07 25.74 50.16
C GLU A 1154 -30.70 25.00 50.11
N PRO A 1155 -29.60 25.67 50.54
CA PRO A 1155 -28.28 25.04 50.63
C PRO A 1155 -28.16 24.18 51.89
N LEU A 1156 -27.93 22.88 51.70
CA LEU A 1156 -27.44 21.98 52.74
C LEU A 1156 -26.07 22.46 53.26
N LYS A 1157 -25.90 22.49 54.59
CA LYS A 1157 -24.67 22.95 55.25
C LYS A 1157 -23.52 21.97 54.98
N GLY A 1158 -22.31 22.51 54.76
CA GLY A 1158 -21.15 21.82 54.20
C GLY A 1158 -20.61 20.60 54.97
N ASP A 1159 -21.06 20.33 56.19
CA ASP A 1159 -20.65 19.14 56.93
C ASP A 1159 -21.50 17.91 56.54
N GLU A 1160 -22.80 18.07 56.23
CA GLU A 1160 -23.65 16.96 55.75
C GLU A 1160 -23.33 16.55 54.30
N LEU A 1161 -22.83 17.49 53.48
CA LEU A 1161 -22.38 17.20 52.11
C LEU A 1161 -21.08 16.38 52.11
N LYS A 1162 -20.22 16.57 53.12
CA LYS A 1162 -18.94 15.88 53.25
C LYS A 1162 -19.13 14.43 53.66
N ASP A 1163 -20.00 14.16 54.62
CA ASP A 1163 -20.34 12.80 55.06
C ASP A 1163 -21.09 12.03 53.96
N LYS A 1164 -21.90 12.72 53.14
CA LYS A 1164 -22.59 12.10 51.99
C LYS A 1164 -21.62 11.78 50.84
N ILE A 1165 -20.67 12.67 50.55
CA ILE A 1165 -19.61 12.46 49.55
C ILE A 1165 -18.61 11.37 50.00
N GLU A 1166 -18.29 11.26 51.29
CA GLU A 1166 -17.48 10.17 51.83
C GLU A 1166 -18.23 8.84 51.82
N SER A 1167 -19.54 8.82 52.14
CA SER A 1167 -20.37 7.60 52.03
C SER A 1167 -20.63 7.14 50.58
N GLU A 1168 -20.70 8.09 49.63
CA GLU A 1168 -20.78 7.81 48.19
C GLU A 1168 -19.41 7.41 47.62
N ARG A 1169 -18.29 7.92 48.18
CA ARG A 1169 -16.94 7.44 47.83
C ARG A 1169 -16.71 6.00 48.27
N ASP A 1170 -17.09 5.65 49.50
CA ASP A 1170 -16.92 4.30 50.03
C ASP A 1170 -17.81 3.27 49.29
N THR A 1171 -18.99 3.68 48.80
CA THR A 1171 -19.86 2.82 47.97
C THR A 1171 -19.45 2.77 46.50
N LYS A 1172 -18.77 3.80 45.98
CA LYS A 1172 -18.19 3.82 44.64
C LYS A 1172 -16.88 3.02 44.58
N GLU A 1173 -16.02 3.11 45.59
CA GLU A 1173 -14.82 2.25 45.71
C GLU A 1173 -15.19 0.77 45.85
N LEU A 1174 -16.28 0.43 46.57
CA LEU A 1174 -16.79 -0.95 46.66
C LEU A 1174 -17.43 -1.47 45.36
N ASN A 1175 -18.06 -0.58 44.57
CA ASN A 1175 -18.62 -0.93 43.25
C ASN A 1175 -17.53 -1.00 42.18
N ASP A 1176 -16.49 -0.17 42.29
CA ASP A 1176 -15.32 -0.19 41.41
C ASP A 1176 -14.50 -1.46 41.64
N GLU A 1177 -14.32 -1.94 42.88
CA GLU A 1177 -13.68 -3.25 43.14
C GLU A 1177 -14.48 -4.44 42.60
N LYS A 1178 -15.82 -4.41 42.71
CA LYS A 1178 -16.68 -5.47 42.13
C LYS A 1178 -16.73 -5.41 40.61
N LEU A 1179 -16.74 -4.21 40.03
CA LEU A 1179 -16.67 -4.01 38.58
C LEU A 1179 -15.30 -4.42 38.04
N ILE A 1180 -14.21 -4.12 38.76
CA ILE A 1180 -12.85 -4.58 38.44
C ILE A 1180 -12.76 -6.11 38.57
N GLU A 1181 -13.35 -6.73 39.61
CA GLU A 1181 -13.41 -8.20 39.74
C GLU A 1181 -14.26 -8.85 38.65
N GLN A 1182 -15.35 -8.21 38.24
CA GLN A 1182 -16.23 -8.69 37.17
C GLN A 1182 -15.56 -8.55 35.81
N ILE A 1183 -14.99 -7.39 35.49
CA ILE A 1183 -14.18 -7.15 34.29
C ILE A 1183 -12.98 -8.10 34.26
N ASN A 1184 -12.27 -8.31 35.37
CA ASN A 1184 -11.16 -9.26 35.42
C ASN A 1184 -11.61 -10.71 35.29
N ARG A 1185 -12.79 -11.10 35.79
CA ARG A 1185 -13.35 -12.44 35.57
C ARG A 1185 -13.78 -12.64 34.13
N GLU A 1186 -14.47 -11.67 33.55
CA GLU A 1186 -14.95 -11.69 32.16
C GLU A 1186 -13.76 -11.67 31.19
N ILE A 1187 -12.72 -10.85 31.42
CA ILE A 1187 -11.45 -10.88 30.67
C ILE A 1187 -10.80 -12.27 30.75
N ASN A 1188 -10.74 -12.90 31.92
CA ASN A 1188 -10.15 -14.24 32.07
C ASN A 1188 -11.00 -15.36 31.41
N GLU A 1189 -12.33 -15.23 31.39
CA GLU A 1189 -13.23 -16.16 30.71
C GLU A 1189 -13.18 -15.99 29.19
N GLU A 1190 -13.03 -14.75 28.70
CA GLU A 1190 -12.81 -14.43 27.28
C GLU A 1190 -11.40 -14.74 26.80
N GLU A 1191 -10.35 -14.66 27.61
CA GLU A 1191 -9.00 -15.12 27.23
C GLU A 1191 -8.98 -16.60 26.80
N ASN A 1192 -9.91 -17.41 27.35
CA ASN A 1192 -10.12 -18.80 26.93
C ASN A 1192 -10.92 -18.94 25.62
N LYS A 1193 -11.76 -17.95 25.26
CA LYS A 1193 -12.46 -17.86 23.97
C LYS A 1193 -11.63 -17.18 22.88
N GLU A 1194 -10.84 -16.15 23.20
CA GLU A 1194 -9.92 -15.46 22.29
C GLU A 1194 -8.76 -16.37 21.83
N ARG A 1195 -8.38 -17.37 22.65
CA ARG A 1195 -7.55 -18.50 22.17
C ARG A 1195 -8.17 -19.24 20.98
N GLN A 1196 -9.45 -19.07 20.70
CA GLN A 1196 -10.16 -19.62 19.55
C GLN A 1196 -10.38 -18.59 18.41
N GLU A 1197 -10.29 -17.28 18.68
CA GLU A 1197 -10.61 -16.18 17.74
C GLU A 1197 -9.38 -15.42 17.18
N ASN A 1198 -8.22 -15.43 17.87
CA ASN A 1198 -6.98 -14.75 17.40
C ASN A 1198 -6.29 -15.40 16.18
N TYR A 1199 -6.91 -16.42 15.58
CA TYR A 1199 -6.34 -17.19 14.47
C TYR A 1199 -6.57 -16.57 13.10
N HIS A 1200 -7.44 -15.56 12.93
CA HIS A 1200 -7.62 -14.93 11.61
C HIS A 1200 -6.33 -14.34 11.04
N VAL A 1201 -5.40 -13.96 11.93
CA VAL A 1201 -4.12 -13.40 11.55
C VAL A 1201 -3.19 -14.46 10.97
N GLU A 1202 -3.10 -15.69 11.49
CA GLU A 1202 -2.19 -16.74 10.97
C GLU A 1202 -2.47 -17.20 9.52
N LEU A 1203 -3.66 -16.89 8.99
CA LEU A 1203 -4.19 -17.51 7.77
C LEU A 1203 -3.95 -16.69 6.49
N MET A 1204 -3.42 -15.45 6.59
CA MET A 1204 -3.49 -14.42 5.53
C MET A 1204 -2.14 -13.99 4.90
N ASN A 1205 -1.09 -14.82 4.98
CA ASN A 1205 0.26 -14.41 4.59
C ASN A 1205 0.39 -13.91 3.14
N ASP A 1206 -0.24 -14.61 2.19
CA ASP A 1206 -0.19 -14.25 0.78
C ASP A 1206 -1.17 -13.11 0.47
N GLU A 1207 -2.29 -13.08 1.18
CA GLU A 1207 -3.36 -12.09 1.07
C GLU A 1207 -2.90 -10.71 1.56
N LEU A 1208 -2.12 -10.67 2.64
CA LEU A 1208 -1.44 -9.47 3.12
C LEU A 1208 -0.34 -9.01 2.17
N ASN A 1209 0.35 -9.91 1.45
CA ASN A 1209 1.27 -9.53 0.36
C ASN A 1209 0.52 -8.89 -0.82
N ILE A 1210 -0.67 -9.40 -1.14
CA ILE A 1210 -1.53 -8.88 -2.21
C ILE A 1210 -2.09 -7.50 -1.85
N VAL A 1211 -2.59 -7.31 -0.63
CA VAL A 1211 -3.21 -6.04 -0.21
C VAL A 1211 -2.16 -4.98 0.16
N ARG A 1212 -1.02 -5.38 0.73
CA ARG A 1212 0.04 -4.47 1.16
C ARG A 1212 1.16 -4.43 0.14
N HIS A 1213 0.91 -3.71 -0.94
CA HIS A 1213 1.93 -3.30 -1.88
C HIS A 1213 2.95 -2.36 -1.20
N ASP A 1214 4.23 -2.47 -1.57
CA ASP A 1214 5.19 -1.40 -1.31
C ASP A 1214 4.67 -0.14 -2.03
N LYS A 1215 4.50 0.96 -1.29
CA LYS A 1215 3.97 2.25 -1.80
C LYS A 1215 4.91 2.94 -2.82
N GLU A 1216 5.77 2.21 -3.50
CA GLU A 1216 6.73 2.76 -4.45
C GLU A 1216 6.24 2.64 -5.89
N LYS A 1217 5.79 3.79 -6.41
CA LYS A 1217 5.62 4.19 -7.82
C LYS A 1217 5.61 3.06 -8.87
N ASP A 1218 4.43 2.55 -9.18
CA ASP A 1218 4.18 1.88 -10.46
C ASP A 1218 3.95 2.96 -11.53
N TYR A 1219 4.90 3.14 -12.45
CA TYR A 1219 4.68 3.89 -13.69
C TYR A 1219 5.12 2.99 -14.85
N GLN A 1220 4.18 2.51 -15.65
CA GLN A 1220 4.47 1.88 -16.94
C GLN A 1220 3.40 2.27 -17.97
N PRO A 1221 3.77 3.00 -19.03
CA PRO A 1221 2.96 3.15 -20.22
C PRO A 1221 3.39 2.06 -21.24
N ASP A 1222 2.76 0.90 -21.22
CA ASP A 1222 2.89 -0.06 -22.32
C ASP A 1222 1.99 0.39 -23.48
N TYR A 1223 2.53 1.23 -24.37
CA TYR A 1223 1.93 1.49 -25.68
C TYR A 1223 3.01 1.61 -26.76
N GLN A 1224 3.23 0.51 -27.49
CA GLN A 1224 3.80 0.56 -28.84
C GLN A 1224 2.70 0.22 -29.84
N PRO A 1225 2.18 1.19 -30.61
CA PRO A 1225 1.51 0.85 -31.85
C PRO A 1225 2.61 0.46 -32.85
N GLU A 1226 2.50 -0.74 -33.43
CA GLU A 1226 3.32 -1.18 -34.56
C GLU A 1226 3.12 -0.22 -35.75
N ILE A 1227 3.87 0.87 -35.77
CA ILE A 1227 4.04 1.69 -36.97
C ILE A 1227 5.24 1.11 -37.69
N ILE A 1228 4.96 0.32 -38.73
CA ILE A 1228 5.92 -0.08 -39.75
C ILE A 1228 6.58 1.19 -40.30
N ARG A 1229 7.80 1.51 -39.84
CA ARG A 1229 8.70 2.44 -40.51
C ARG A 1229 9.92 1.67 -40.97
N GLU A 1230 10.05 1.61 -42.29
CA GLU A 1230 11.15 0.97 -43.00
C GLU A 1230 12.51 1.39 -42.45
N VAL A 1231 13.29 0.39 -42.07
CA VAL A 1231 14.69 0.49 -41.70
C VAL A 1231 15.50 0.89 -42.94
N GLN A 1232 15.99 2.13 -42.99
CA GLN A 1232 17.16 2.45 -43.81
C GLN A 1232 18.43 2.17 -42.99
N LYS A 1233 19.04 1.03 -43.30
CA LYS A 1233 20.44 0.70 -43.00
C LYS A 1233 21.37 1.66 -43.73
N THR A 1234 22.33 2.23 -43.01
CA THR A 1234 23.76 2.42 -43.36
C THR A 1234 24.47 2.93 -42.10
N ILE A 1235 25.30 2.13 -41.42
CA ILE A 1235 26.78 1.95 -41.62
C ILE A 1235 27.46 3.32 -41.54
N GLU A 1236 28.23 3.66 -40.51
CA GLU A 1236 29.52 3.08 -40.09
C GLU A 1236 29.86 3.51 -38.65
#